data_AF-H8X6Y1-F1
#
_entry.id   AF-H8X6Y1-F1
#
_cell.length_a   1.000
_cell.length_b   1.000
_cell.length_c   1.000
_cell.angle_alpha   90.00
_cell.angle_beta   90.00
_cell.angle_gamma   90.00
#
_symmetry.space_group_name_H-M   'P 1'
#
loop_
_entity.id
_entity.type
_entity.pdbx_description
1 polymer ?
#
loop_
_entity_poly.entity_id
_entity_poly.type
_entity_poly.pdbx_seq_one_letter_code
_entity_poly.pdbx_strand_id
1 'polypeptide(L)'
;MTEKEEAVFRSADMSLVQIYVPTEVARETIYKIGQLDIIQFRDLNSKVNEFQRSFVNELRKLDNTERQYRLFKQELDYRDIPVKLYPYEFVIPQQSDIDDLVESGQLLEDRVVQLRDSVETLYKNQNNLKQFKFTILAVDKFFHYQLGGGGSDSAIERSLLPDLDESRLSSTSASTSQFISGVINRDKVGILQQILWRILRGNLYYHSEELQEEIYDAKHNAYVAKNTFIIFSYGSLVHDRIVKVCESLDAEVYDVDKSEEARSKQLSEVKSKLEDLATVLSESENALTSELIAIGQDLGKWWEIIAREKQVYKTMNRCDYDGARKLLLGEGWTPTDSIPELTQVVKEFDQTQSIPSIVNVLSTNRTPPTYVRTNKFTYAFQAICDAYGTPRYKEINPGLPTIITFPFMFAVMFGDLGHGFIMFLAAAFLVLNEKKLSGVKKDEIFDMAYTGRYILLLMGFFSMYTGFIYNDVFSRSMDLFKSGWEWPENFKIGDTLIAKEVGTYIFGMDPAWHGTENALLFSNSYKMKLSILMGYAHMTYSYFFSVTNYVYFDSIVDIVGNFIPGLLFMQGIFGYLSLVIVYKWTVNWAESKYQPPGILNMLISMFLSPGNVEEPFYPGQATIQIWLVVIALICVPWLLFVKPLWLKRQLDREAKQHAQYSALPNDEEAGGSNDSTYNDEDEGEEHEEHSFGDIMIHQVIHTIEFCLNCVSHTASYLRLWALSLAHAQLSTVLWSMTISKAFGPTGVFGVIAVVFLFAMWFTLTVCILVVMEGTSAMLHSLRLHWVESMSKYFEGGGVPYEPFGFKGLLDSVF
;
A
#
# COMPACT_ATOMS: atom_id res chain seq x y z
N MET A 1 37.34 7.10 8.32
CA MET A 1 36.12 6.81 7.54
C MET A 1 36.58 6.04 6.33
N THR A 2 36.21 4.76 6.23
CA THR A 2 36.44 3.98 5.00
C THR A 2 35.66 4.62 3.86
N GLU A 3 36.28 4.68 2.68
CA GLU A 3 35.63 5.18 1.47
C GLU A 3 34.49 4.21 1.12
N LYS A 4 33.24 4.70 1.16
CA LYS A 4 32.03 3.92 0.92
C LYS A 4 31.58 4.17 -0.52
N GLU A 5 31.36 3.11 -1.30
CA GLU A 5 30.86 3.22 -2.68
C GLU A 5 29.45 3.85 -2.71
N GLU A 6 29.14 4.71 -3.68
CA GLU A 6 27.80 5.33 -3.73
C GLU A 6 26.70 4.31 -4.05
N ALA A 7 26.99 3.26 -4.84
CA ALA A 7 26.08 2.16 -5.16
C ALA A 7 24.66 2.59 -5.62
N VAL A 8 24.56 3.68 -6.40
CA VAL A 8 23.30 4.19 -6.98
C VAL A 8 23.10 3.74 -8.43
N PHE A 9 24.18 3.67 -9.23
CA PHE A 9 24.12 3.28 -10.64
C PHE A 9 23.98 1.76 -10.83
N ARG A 10 24.65 0.98 -9.98
CA ARG A 10 24.54 -0.49 -9.86
C ARG A 10 24.47 -0.85 -8.38
N SER A 11 24.11 -2.09 -8.09
CA SER A 11 24.10 -2.60 -6.73
C SER A 11 25.50 -2.58 -6.07
N ALA A 12 25.53 -2.45 -4.76
CA ALA A 12 26.75 -2.54 -3.97
C ALA A 12 27.40 -3.94 -4.10
N ASP A 13 28.73 -4.01 -3.96
CA ASP A 13 29.44 -5.28 -3.89
C ASP A 13 29.11 -6.02 -2.57
N MET A 14 28.54 -7.22 -2.70
CA MET A 14 28.20 -8.10 -1.59
C MET A 14 29.24 -9.18 -1.39
N SER A 15 29.56 -9.44 -0.13
CA SER A 15 30.39 -10.57 0.29
C SER A 15 29.60 -11.45 1.24
N LEU A 16 29.76 -12.77 1.10
CA LEU A 16 29.22 -13.72 2.05
C LEU A 16 30.17 -13.82 3.24
N VAL A 17 29.66 -13.53 4.42
CA VAL A 17 30.43 -13.56 5.67
C VAL A 17 29.89 -14.67 6.57
N GLN A 18 30.82 -15.43 7.13
CA GLN A 18 30.58 -16.48 8.10
C GLN A 18 31.08 -16.04 9.46
N ILE A 19 30.22 -16.13 10.47
CA ILE A 19 30.49 -15.68 11.83
C ILE A 19 30.42 -16.90 12.75
N TYR A 20 31.53 -17.17 13.43
CA TYR A 20 31.61 -18.17 14.49
C TYR A 20 31.51 -17.47 15.84
N VAL A 21 30.41 -17.71 16.56
CA VAL A 21 30.18 -17.11 17.87
C VAL A 21 29.94 -18.19 18.92
N PRO A 22 30.67 -18.20 20.04
CA PRO A 22 30.38 -19.09 21.16
C PRO A 22 28.97 -18.86 21.72
N THR A 23 28.28 -19.93 22.11
CA THR A 23 26.87 -19.87 22.52
C THR A 23 26.61 -18.95 23.71
N GLU A 24 27.57 -18.82 24.64
CA GLU A 24 27.46 -17.96 25.82
C GLU A 24 27.33 -16.47 25.46
N VAL A 25 27.91 -16.07 24.33
CA VAL A 25 28.04 -14.67 23.91
C VAL A 25 27.17 -14.38 22.67
N ALA A 26 26.64 -15.42 22.03
CA ALA A 26 25.86 -15.34 20.78
C ALA A 26 24.71 -14.32 20.81
N ARG A 27 23.95 -14.28 21.92
CA ARG A 27 22.86 -13.31 22.11
C ARG A 27 23.36 -11.87 22.01
N GLU A 28 24.38 -11.52 22.81
CA GLU A 28 24.91 -10.16 22.88
C GLU A 28 25.62 -9.74 21.57
N THR A 29 26.34 -10.67 20.93
CA THR A 29 26.96 -10.41 19.62
C THR A 29 25.91 -10.12 18.56
N ILE A 30 24.83 -10.92 18.48
CA ILE A 30 23.77 -10.68 17.50
C ILE A 30 23.04 -9.37 17.79
N TYR A 31 22.88 -9.00 19.07
CA TYR A 31 22.40 -7.67 19.44
C TYR A 31 23.27 -6.54 18.91
N LYS A 32 24.60 -6.66 19.01
CA LYS A 32 25.52 -5.66 18.44
C LYS A 32 25.50 -5.65 16.92
N ILE A 33 25.37 -6.81 16.28
CA ILE A 33 25.22 -6.90 14.82
C ILE A 33 23.91 -6.23 14.36
N GLY A 34 22.80 -6.48 15.06
CA GLY A 34 21.51 -5.85 14.76
C GLY A 34 21.47 -4.33 14.95
N GLN A 35 22.37 -3.77 15.77
CA GLN A 35 22.55 -2.31 15.87
C GLN A 35 23.14 -1.70 14.61
N LEU A 36 24.00 -2.45 13.92
CA LEU A 36 24.68 -1.96 12.73
C LEU A 36 23.79 -2.00 11.50
N ASP A 37 22.82 -2.92 11.43
CA ASP A 37 21.87 -3.02 10.31
C ASP A 37 22.59 -3.27 8.96
N ILE A 38 23.62 -4.14 8.98
CA ILE A 38 24.55 -4.39 7.85
C ILE A 38 24.65 -5.85 7.40
N ILE A 39 23.96 -6.79 8.05
CA ILE A 39 24.01 -8.21 7.67
C ILE A 39 22.61 -8.73 7.42
N GLN A 40 22.41 -9.34 6.25
CA GLN A 40 21.23 -10.17 5.98
C GLN A 40 21.58 -11.63 6.23
N PHE A 41 21.08 -12.21 7.33
CA PHE A 41 21.31 -13.61 7.68
C PHE A 41 20.58 -14.56 6.74
N ARG A 42 21.29 -15.60 6.29
CA ARG A 42 20.72 -16.72 5.55
C ARG A 42 20.14 -17.74 6.52
N ASP A 43 19.09 -18.43 6.10
CA ASP A 43 18.59 -19.59 6.83
C ASP A 43 19.45 -20.82 6.51
N LEU A 44 20.29 -21.22 7.46
CA LEU A 44 21.08 -22.46 7.37
C LEU A 44 20.21 -23.69 7.68
N ASN A 45 19.09 -23.50 8.38
CA ASN A 45 18.20 -24.56 8.86
C ASN A 45 16.93 -24.71 8.01
N SER A 46 16.99 -24.42 6.70
CA SER A 46 15.80 -24.44 5.82
C SER A 46 15.14 -25.82 5.71
N LYS A 47 15.92 -26.90 5.82
CA LYS A 47 15.44 -28.30 5.81
C LYS A 47 14.82 -28.73 7.14
N VAL A 48 14.97 -27.93 8.20
CA VAL A 48 14.49 -28.25 9.56
C VAL A 48 13.18 -27.51 9.84
N ASN A 49 12.18 -28.24 10.32
CA ASN A 49 10.89 -27.67 10.73
C ASN A 49 11.07 -26.65 11.85
N GLU A 50 10.28 -25.58 11.83
CA GLU A 50 10.39 -24.48 12.81
C GLU A 50 10.32 -24.95 14.26
N PHE A 51 9.49 -25.94 14.60
CA PHE A 51 9.35 -26.46 15.97
C PHE A 51 10.56 -27.25 16.48
N GLN A 52 11.42 -27.73 15.58
CA GLN A 52 12.60 -28.54 15.92
C GLN A 52 13.86 -27.68 16.07
N ARG A 53 13.77 -26.37 15.77
CA ARG A 53 14.90 -25.44 15.92
C ARG A 53 15.25 -25.22 17.40
N SER A 54 16.49 -24.86 17.67
CA SER A 54 17.05 -24.84 19.04
C SER A 54 16.39 -23.83 19.98
N PHE A 55 16.04 -22.62 19.51
CA PHE A 55 15.57 -21.50 20.35
C PHE A 55 14.05 -21.27 20.27
N VAL A 56 13.26 -22.34 20.11
CA VAL A 56 11.79 -22.24 19.97
C VAL A 56 11.12 -21.95 21.30
N ASN A 57 11.65 -22.45 22.41
CA ASN A 57 11.05 -22.26 23.74
C ASN A 57 11.16 -20.80 24.18
N GLU A 58 12.31 -20.16 23.92
CA GLU A 58 12.57 -18.75 24.17
C GLU A 58 11.65 -17.88 23.32
N LEU A 59 11.49 -18.19 22.03
CA LEU A 59 10.54 -17.50 21.16
C LEU A 59 9.10 -17.62 21.67
N ARG A 60 8.65 -18.79 22.12
CA ARG A 60 7.30 -18.97 22.68
C ARG A 60 7.06 -18.13 23.93
N LYS A 61 8.07 -18.00 24.81
CA LYS A 61 7.98 -17.13 25.99
C LYS A 61 7.78 -15.67 25.59
N LEU A 62 8.59 -15.18 24.66
CA LEU A 62 8.52 -13.79 24.17
C LEU A 62 7.21 -13.53 23.40
N ASP A 63 6.74 -14.51 22.63
CA ASP A 63 5.48 -14.41 21.91
C ASP A 63 4.26 -14.34 22.86
N ASN A 64 4.31 -15.08 23.98
CA ASN A 64 3.30 -14.97 25.02
C ASN A 64 3.32 -13.58 25.69
N THR A 65 4.50 -13.01 25.97
CA THR A 65 4.57 -11.64 26.49
C THR A 65 4.08 -10.60 25.49
N GLU A 66 4.33 -10.79 24.20
CA GLU A 66 3.80 -9.89 23.16
C GLU A 66 2.26 -10.00 23.06
N ARG A 67 1.71 -11.20 23.21
CA ARG A 67 0.25 -11.41 23.34
C ARG A 67 -0.33 -10.65 24.52
N GLN A 68 0.34 -10.67 25.67
CA GLN A 68 -0.07 -9.93 26.87
C GLN A 68 -0.06 -8.42 26.63
N TYR A 69 1.01 -7.90 26.03
CA TYR A 69 1.08 -6.47 25.72
C TYR A 69 0.01 -6.04 24.72
N ARG A 70 -0.33 -6.89 23.74
CA ARG A 70 -1.45 -6.65 22.82
C ARG A 70 -2.78 -6.55 23.55
N LEU A 71 -3.00 -7.40 24.57
CA LEU A 71 -4.17 -7.30 25.44
C LEU A 71 -4.18 -5.98 26.20
N PHE A 72 -3.07 -5.56 26.81
CA PHE A 72 -3.00 -4.26 27.49
C PHE A 72 -3.29 -3.10 26.56
N LYS A 73 -2.77 -3.16 25.32
CA LYS A 73 -3.06 -2.16 24.30
C LYS A 73 -4.55 -2.10 23.95
N GLN A 74 -5.20 -3.24 23.74
CA GLN A 74 -6.65 -3.29 23.47
C GLN A 74 -7.47 -2.66 24.61
N GLU A 75 -7.08 -2.90 25.86
CA GLU A 75 -7.74 -2.31 27.03
C GLU A 75 -7.48 -0.80 27.18
N LEU A 76 -6.27 -0.34 26.79
CA LEU A 76 -5.93 1.09 26.74
C LEU A 76 -6.72 1.82 25.64
N ASP A 77 -6.81 1.21 24.46
CA ASP A 77 -7.55 1.75 23.31
C ASP A 77 -9.06 1.78 23.60
N TYR A 78 -9.63 0.78 24.29
CA TYR A 78 -11.04 0.77 24.72
C TYR A 78 -11.39 1.96 25.63
N ARG A 79 -10.41 2.49 26.39
CA ARG A 79 -10.59 3.56 27.36
C ARG A 79 -10.00 4.90 26.92
N ASP A 80 -9.56 5.01 25.65
CA ASP A 80 -8.91 6.19 25.08
C ASP A 80 -7.72 6.73 25.90
N ILE A 81 -6.92 5.84 26.50
CA ILE A 81 -5.73 6.24 27.28
C ILE A 81 -4.53 6.35 26.34
N PRO A 82 -3.93 7.55 26.15
CA PRO A 82 -2.82 7.71 25.22
C PRO A 82 -1.54 7.06 25.76
N VAL A 83 -0.98 6.14 24.99
CA VAL A 83 0.36 5.60 25.25
C VAL A 83 1.40 6.66 24.91
N LYS A 84 2.32 6.94 25.84
CA LYS A 84 3.45 7.84 25.58
C LYS A 84 4.49 7.10 24.75
N LEU A 85 4.70 7.53 23.50
CA LEU A 85 5.91 7.20 22.76
C LEU A 85 6.93 8.32 22.98
N TYR A 86 8.05 8.01 23.65
CA TYR A 86 9.21 8.90 23.68
C TYR A 86 10.48 8.08 23.47
N PRO A 87 11.50 8.65 22.80
CA PRO A 87 12.68 7.92 22.39
C PRO A 87 13.40 7.37 23.62
N TYR A 88 13.55 6.05 23.69
CA TYR A 88 14.27 5.41 24.78
C TYR A 88 15.76 5.34 24.43
N GLU A 89 16.61 5.77 25.37
CA GLU A 89 18.04 5.48 25.28
C GLU A 89 18.26 3.98 25.32
N PHE A 90 18.99 3.49 24.32
CA PHE A 90 19.16 2.07 24.14
C PHE A 90 20.34 1.54 24.95
N VAL A 91 20.04 0.62 25.85
CA VAL A 91 21.00 -0.25 26.53
C VAL A 91 20.63 -1.68 26.19
N ILE A 92 21.63 -2.55 25.96
CA ILE A 92 21.39 -3.97 25.75
C ILE A 92 20.82 -4.54 27.07
N PRO A 93 19.58 -5.06 27.07
CA PRO A 93 18.95 -5.56 28.29
C PRO A 93 19.66 -6.83 28.77
N GLN A 94 19.89 -6.94 30.08
CA GLN A 94 20.37 -8.20 30.65
C GLN A 94 19.25 -9.26 30.57
N GLN A 95 19.63 -10.54 30.60
CA GLN A 95 18.63 -11.63 30.61
C GLN A 95 17.69 -11.54 31.81
N SER A 96 18.22 -11.14 32.98
CA SER A 96 17.43 -10.91 34.19
C SER A 96 16.29 -9.92 33.97
N ASP A 97 16.57 -8.80 33.28
CA ASP A 97 15.57 -7.76 33.04
C ASP A 97 14.42 -8.29 32.17
N ILE A 98 14.70 -9.23 31.28
CA ILE A 98 13.69 -9.84 30.41
C ILE A 98 12.86 -10.87 31.17
N ASP A 99 13.50 -11.68 31.99
CA ASP A 99 12.78 -12.61 32.86
C ASP A 99 11.87 -11.84 33.84
N ASP A 100 12.34 -10.72 34.39
CA ASP A 100 11.54 -9.81 35.21
C ASP A 100 10.35 -9.23 34.43
N LEU A 101 10.53 -8.86 33.16
CA LEU A 101 9.45 -8.37 32.29
C LEU A 101 8.44 -9.47 31.96
N VAL A 102 8.89 -10.72 31.78
CA VAL A 102 8.02 -11.87 31.52
C VAL A 102 7.17 -12.19 32.76
N GLU A 103 7.79 -12.23 33.94
CA GLU A 103 7.09 -12.46 35.20
C GLU A 103 6.12 -11.30 35.51
N SER A 104 6.59 -10.06 35.38
CA SER A 104 5.76 -8.86 35.57
C SER A 104 4.61 -8.82 34.58
N GLY A 105 4.84 -9.20 33.31
CA GLY A 105 3.80 -9.27 32.28
C GLY A 105 2.67 -10.25 32.66
N GLN A 106 3.03 -11.41 33.19
CA GLN A 106 2.06 -12.40 33.67
C GLN A 106 1.28 -11.89 34.90
N LEU A 107 1.96 -11.31 35.89
CA LEU A 107 1.32 -10.77 37.09
C LEU A 107 0.35 -9.62 36.76
N LEU A 108 0.74 -8.75 35.82
CA LEU A 108 -0.10 -7.65 35.34
C LEU A 108 -1.29 -8.18 34.53
N GLU A 109 -1.11 -9.22 33.71
CA GLU A 109 -2.22 -9.85 32.97
C GLU A 109 -3.26 -10.39 33.95
N ASP A 110 -2.85 -11.19 34.92
CA ASP A 110 -3.76 -11.80 35.90
C ASP A 110 -4.53 -10.72 36.68
N ARG A 111 -3.84 -9.64 37.08
CA ARG A 111 -4.45 -8.52 37.81
C ARG A 111 -5.42 -7.71 36.96
N VAL A 112 -5.04 -7.37 35.72
CA VAL A 112 -5.90 -6.60 34.80
C VAL A 112 -7.13 -7.41 34.41
N VAL A 113 -6.97 -8.71 34.12
CA VAL A 113 -8.09 -9.61 33.81
C VAL A 113 -9.03 -9.73 35.02
N GLN A 114 -8.50 -9.93 36.23
CA GLN A 114 -9.33 -9.99 37.43
C GLN A 114 -10.12 -8.70 37.66
N LEU A 115 -9.47 -7.53 37.52
CA LEU A 115 -10.13 -6.24 37.70
C LEU A 115 -11.19 -6.00 36.60
N ARG A 116 -10.87 -6.31 35.34
CA ARG A 116 -11.80 -6.20 34.22
C ARG A 116 -13.02 -7.08 34.43
N ASP A 117 -12.83 -8.35 34.73
CA ASP A 117 -13.92 -9.30 34.95
C ASP A 117 -14.78 -8.87 36.16
N SER A 118 -14.16 -8.31 37.22
CA SER A 118 -14.90 -7.74 38.35
C SER A 118 -15.76 -6.55 37.93
N VAL A 119 -15.23 -5.64 37.10
CA VAL A 119 -15.96 -4.48 36.60
C VAL A 119 -17.10 -4.93 35.66
N GLU A 120 -16.86 -5.90 34.79
CA GLU A 120 -17.88 -6.46 33.89
C GLU A 120 -19.04 -7.11 34.67
N THR A 121 -18.72 -7.91 35.70
CA THR A 121 -19.76 -8.50 36.56
C THR A 121 -20.55 -7.43 37.32
N LEU A 122 -19.91 -6.35 37.77
CA LEU A 122 -20.59 -5.21 38.38
C LEU A 122 -21.50 -4.48 37.37
N TYR A 123 -21.05 -4.22 36.14
CA TYR A 123 -21.90 -3.64 35.10
C TYR A 123 -23.12 -4.52 34.79
N LYS A 124 -22.93 -5.84 34.69
CA LYS A 124 -24.03 -6.79 34.49
C LYS A 124 -25.05 -6.72 35.64
N ASN A 125 -24.57 -6.70 36.89
CA ASN A 125 -25.43 -6.57 38.06
C ASN A 125 -26.14 -5.20 38.11
N GLN A 126 -25.44 -4.12 37.77
CA GLN A 126 -26.03 -2.78 37.69
C GLN A 126 -27.13 -2.72 36.62
N ASN A 127 -26.89 -3.31 35.45
CA ASN A 127 -27.86 -3.39 34.37
C ASN A 127 -29.10 -4.19 34.77
N ASN A 128 -28.93 -5.31 35.47
CA ASN A 128 -30.05 -6.09 36.00
C ASN A 128 -30.87 -5.30 37.02
N LEU A 129 -30.21 -4.59 37.95
CA LEU A 129 -30.92 -3.74 38.94
C LEU A 129 -31.60 -2.53 38.30
N LYS A 130 -31.00 -1.91 37.27
CA LYS A 130 -31.63 -0.84 36.48
C LYS A 130 -32.88 -1.37 35.77
N GLN A 131 -32.77 -2.50 35.08
CA GLN A 131 -33.91 -3.16 34.43
C GLN A 131 -35.01 -3.45 35.45
N PHE A 132 -34.66 -4.02 36.60
CA PHE A 132 -35.62 -4.30 37.66
C PHE A 132 -36.32 -3.05 38.20
N LYS A 133 -35.56 -1.97 38.47
CA LYS A 133 -36.10 -0.66 38.87
C LYS A 133 -37.13 -0.15 37.86
N PHE A 134 -36.80 -0.20 36.57
CA PHE A 134 -37.72 0.26 35.52
C PHE A 134 -38.96 -0.64 35.40
N THR A 135 -38.82 -1.96 35.58
CA THR A 135 -40.00 -2.85 35.62
C THR A 135 -40.93 -2.53 36.78
N ILE A 136 -40.40 -2.25 37.98
CA ILE A 136 -41.22 -1.87 39.13
C ILE A 136 -41.97 -0.58 38.84
N LEU A 137 -41.30 0.44 38.28
CA LEU A 137 -41.93 1.71 37.92
C LEU A 137 -43.02 1.56 36.85
N ALA A 138 -42.78 0.74 35.83
CA ALA A 138 -43.75 0.46 34.77
C ALA A 138 -45.00 -0.27 35.32
N VAL A 139 -44.77 -1.27 36.18
CA VAL A 139 -45.84 -2.00 36.87
C VAL A 139 -46.62 -1.06 37.81
N ASP A 140 -45.92 -0.20 38.55
CA ASP A 140 -46.55 0.78 39.44
C ASP A 140 -47.45 1.75 38.67
N LYS A 141 -46.94 2.31 37.57
CA LYS A 141 -47.67 3.20 36.67
C LYS A 141 -48.87 2.51 36.01
N PHE A 142 -48.72 1.26 35.58
CA PHE A 142 -49.80 0.46 35.00
C PHE A 142 -50.96 0.30 36.00
N PHE A 143 -50.67 -0.17 37.22
CA PHE A 143 -51.70 -0.37 38.23
C PHE A 143 -52.30 0.97 38.71
N HIS A 144 -51.52 2.03 38.84
CA HIS A 144 -52.03 3.37 39.18
C HIS A 144 -52.96 3.94 38.11
N TYR A 145 -52.65 3.77 36.82
CA TYR A 145 -53.51 4.23 35.72
C TYR A 145 -54.83 3.45 35.68
N GLN A 146 -54.80 2.14 35.94
CA GLN A 146 -55.99 1.30 36.02
C GLN A 146 -56.87 1.62 37.24
N LEU A 147 -56.27 1.98 38.39
CA LEU A 147 -56.96 2.32 39.65
C LEU A 147 -57.46 3.78 39.70
N GLY A 148 -56.85 4.70 38.94
CA GLY A 148 -57.26 6.11 38.85
C GLY A 148 -58.64 6.33 38.18
N GLY A 149 -59.20 5.29 37.57
CA GLY A 149 -60.55 5.26 37.02
C GLY A 149 -61.64 4.86 38.01
N GLY A 150 -61.65 5.41 39.24
CA GLY A 150 -62.83 5.46 40.13
C GLY A 150 -63.65 4.18 40.36
N GLY A 151 -63.07 2.99 40.24
CA GLY A 151 -63.76 1.71 40.42
C GLY A 151 -63.11 0.90 41.52
N SER A 152 -63.91 0.34 42.43
CA SER A 152 -63.43 -0.54 43.50
C SER A 152 -62.66 -1.75 42.96
N ASP A 153 -61.73 -2.27 43.76
CA ASP A 153 -60.88 -3.44 43.48
C ASP A 153 -61.64 -4.63 42.85
N SER A 154 -62.92 -4.79 43.20
CA SER A 154 -63.81 -5.85 42.70
C SER A 154 -64.36 -5.66 41.27
N ALA A 155 -64.29 -4.46 40.70
CA ALA A 155 -64.83 -4.16 39.37
C ALA A 155 -63.82 -4.45 38.25
N ILE A 156 -62.53 -4.31 38.54
CA ILE A 156 -61.43 -4.56 37.59
C ILE A 156 -61.28 -6.07 37.34
N GLU A 157 -61.41 -6.91 38.38
CA GLU A 157 -61.44 -8.37 38.21
C GLU A 157 -62.61 -8.84 37.32
N ARG A 158 -63.75 -8.13 37.33
CA ARG A 158 -64.90 -8.44 36.46
C ARG A 158 -64.73 -7.98 35.02
N SER A 159 -64.00 -6.89 34.75
CA SER A 159 -63.79 -6.38 33.40
C SER A 159 -62.74 -7.16 32.59
N LEU A 160 -62.00 -8.06 33.24
CA LEU A 160 -60.98 -8.93 32.65
C LEU A 160 -61.51 -10.35 32.32
N LEU A 161 -62.77 -10.65 32.66
CA LEU A 161 -63.43 -11.93 32.38
C LEU A 161 -64.38 -11.77 31.18
N PRO A 162 -64.18 -12.47 30.06
CA PRO A 162 -65.25 -12.67 29.08
C PRO A 162 -66.29 -13.63 29.69
N ASP A 163 -67.56 -13.27 29.61
CA ASP A 163 -68.73 -14.06 30.02
C ASP A 163 -68.56 -15.56 29.75
N LEU A 164 -68.34 -16.34 30.82
CA LEU A 164 -68.44 -17.80 30.81
C LEU A 164 -69.42 -18.21 31.91
N ASP A 165 -70.64 -18.49 31.45
CA ASP A 165 -71.73 -19.24 32.10
C ASP A 165 -71.84 -19.18 33.63
N GLU A 166 -72.74 -18.31 34.07
CA GLU A 166 -73.12 -18.04 35.47
C GLU A 166 -73.95 -19.16 36.13
N SER A 167 -73.59 -20.43 35.93
CA SER A 167 -74.34 -21.54 36.54
C SER A 167 -73.50 -22.77 36.88
N ARG A 168 -72.54 -22.63 37.80
CA ARG A 168 -72.17 -23.68 38.77
C ARG A 168 -71.13 -23.21 39.80
N LEU A 169 -71.51 -23.41 41.07
CA LEU A 169 -70.68 -23.53 42.27
C LEU A 169 -70.20 -22.26 43.01
N SER A 170 -70.84 -22.08 44.17
CA SER A 170 -70.29 -21.55 45.40
C SER A 170 -68.95 -22.21 45.80
N SER A 171 -68.05 -21.38 46.35
CA SER A 171 -66.86 -21.72 47.14
C SER A 171 -65.88 -22.68 46.49
N THR A 172 -64.80 -22.15 45.89
CA THR A 172 -63.39 -22.58 46.10
C THR A 172 -62.48 -21.62 45.30
N SER A 173 -61.62 -20.88 46.00
CA SER A 173 -60.47 -20.14 45.50
C SER A 173 -60.73 -19.04 44.46
N ALA A 174 -60.61 -17.77 44.87
CA ALA A 174 -60.23 -16.71 43.94
C ALA A 174 -58.99 -17.20 43.19
N SER A 175 -59.12 -17.50 41.89
CA SER A 175 -58.00 -17.88 41.05
C SER A 175 -57.09 -16.67 40.99
N THR A 176 -56.04 -16.64 41.80
CA THR A 176 -55.11 -15.54 41.88
C THR A 176 -54.53 -15.28 40.49
N SER A 177 -54.98 -14.23 39.81
CA SER A 177 -54.37 -13.75 38.56
C SER A 177 -52.88 -13.54 38.81
N GLN A 178 -52.01 -14.25 38.10
CA GLN A 178 -50.57 -14.08 38.17
C GLN A 178 -50.13 -13.30 36.94
N PHE A 179 -49.40 -12.21 37.14
CA PHE A 179 -48.79 -11.46 36.05
C PHE A 179 -47.30 -11.74 36.00
N ILE A 180 -46.73 -11.67 34.79
CA ILE A 180 -45.32 -11.80 34.50
C ILE A 180 -44.85 -10.42 34.03
N SER A 181 -43.84 -9.88 34.68
CA SER A 181 -43.17 -8.64 34.25
C SER A 181 -41.76 -8.94 33.80
N GLY A 182 -41.28 -8.24 32.78
CA GLY A 182 -39.92 -8.42 32.30
C GLY A 182 -39.46 -7.32 31.37
N VAL A 183 -38.22 -7.43 30.90
CA VAL A 183 -37.62 -6.52 29.93
C VAL A 183 -37.20 -7.30 28.70
N ILE A 184 -37.46 -6.75 27.52
CA ILE A 184 -37.08 -7.33 26.23
C ILE A 184 -36.56 -6.26 25.28
N ASN A 185 -35.68 -6.65 24.36
CA ASN A 185 -35.23 -5.77 23.27
C ASN A 185 -36.42 -5.34 22.40
N ARG A 186 -36.43 -4.07 21.99
CA ARG A 186 -37.55 -3.44 21.27
C ARG A 186 -37.92 -4.18 19.99
N ASP A 187 -36.93 -4.69 19.26
CA ASP A 187 -37.13 -5.41 17.99
C ASP A 187 -37.90 -6.73 18.16
N LYS A 188 -37.74 -7.37 19.33
CA LYS A 188 -38.33 -8.68 19.63
C LYS A 188 -39.75 -8.58 20.19
N VAL A 189 -40.24 -7.38 20.51
CA VAL A 189 -41.59 -7.16 21.06
C VAL A 189 -42.69 -7.71 20.15
N GLY A 190 -42.62 -7.40 18.85
CA GLY A 190 -43.62 -7.87 17.88
C GLY A 190 -43.65 -9.39 17.73
N ILE A 191 -42.47 -10.02 17.75
CA ILE A 191 -42.32 -11.48 17.67
C ILE A 191 -42.90 -12.15 18.93
N LEU A 192 -42.57 -11.62 20.11
CA LEU A 192 -43.09 -12.12 21.38
C LEU A 192 -44.62 -12.05 21.43
N GLN A 193 -45.20 -10.91 21.02
CA GLN A 193 -46.66 -10.76 20.97
C GLN A 193 -47.30 -11.78 20.02
N GLN A 194 -46.72 -12.01 18.84
CA GLN A 194 -47.24 -12.95 17.86
C GLN A 194 -47.19 -14.41 18.35
N ILE A 195 -46.08 -14.81 19.00
CA ILE A 195 -45.94 -16.15 19.57
C ILE A 195 -46.94 -16.36 20.71
N LEU A 196 -47.04 -15.41 21.64
CA LEU A 196 -47.96 -15.51 22.77
C LEU A 196 -49.44 -15.49 22.32
N TRP A 197 -49.79 -14.70 21.32
CA TRP A 197 -51.14 -14.67 20.76
C TRP A 197 -51.55 -16.02 20.17
N ARG A 198 -50.61 -16.73 19.51
CA ARG A 198 -50.83 -18.09 19.00
C ARG A 198 -50.96 -19.13 20.12
N ILE A 199 -50.13 -19.05 21.16
CA ILE A 199 -50.14 -20.00 22.28
C ILE A 199 -51.42 -19.85 23.12
N LEU A 200 -51.84 -18.62 23.40
CA LEU A 200 -53.02 -18.30 24.21
C LEU A 200 -54.32 -18.27 23.39
N ARG A 201 -54.27 -18.68 22.12
CA ARG A 201 -55.43 -18.76 21.20
C ARG A 201 -56.25 -17.46 21.14
N GLY A 202 -55.56 -16.32 21.11
CA GLY A 202 -56.19 -14.99 21.04
C GLY A 202 -56.49 -14.32 22.38
N ASN A 203 -56.37 -15.03 23.51
CA ASN A 203 -56.64 -14.50 24.85
C ASN A 203 -55.35 -13.96 25.51
N LEU A 204 -54.68 -13.00 24.87
CA LEU A 204 -53.46 -12.37 25.39
C LEU A 204 -53.74 -10.95 25.89
N TYR A 205 -53.53 -10.73 27.19
CA TYR A 205 -53.43 -9.38 27.76
C TYR A 205 -51.94 -9.02 27.92
N TYR A 206 -51.46 -8.18 27.02
CA TYR A 206 -50.07 -7.73 26.93
C TYR A 206 -50.02 -6.20 27.04
N HIS A 207 -49.24 -5.69 28.00
CA HIS A 207 -48.92 -4.28 28.09
C HIS A 207 -47.41 -4.10 27.94
N SER A 208 -46.98 -3.11 27.17
CA SER A 208 -45.57 -2.76 27.04
C SER A 208 -45.36 -1.27 27.22
N GLU A 209 -44.34 -0.92 27.98
CA GLU A 209 -43.87 0.45 28.16
C GLU A 209 -42.40 0.53 27.71
N GLU A 210 -42.05 1.65 27.06
CA GLU A 210 -40.73 1.87 26.49
C GLU A 210 -39.79 2.45 27.55
N LEU A 211 -38.56 1.93 27.64
CA LEU A 211 -37.55 2.58 28.47
C LEU A 211 -37.05 3.84 27.74
N GLN A 212 -36.97 4.95 28.47
CA GLN A 212 -36.41 6.21 27.96
C GLN A 212 -34.88 6.16 27.83
N GLU A 213 -34.22 5.33 28.64
CA GLU A 213 -32.77 5.16 28.63
C GLU A 213 -32.39 3.86 27.90
N GLU A 214 -31.47 3.94 26.96
CA GLU A 214 -30.87 2.78 26.32
C GLU A 214 -29.93 2.08 27.31
N ILE A 215 -30.06 0.76 27.43
CA ILE A 215 -29.25 -0.04 28.34
C ILE A 215 -28.13 -0.67 27.54
N TYR A 216 -26.90 -0.52 28.01
CA TYR A 216 -25.75 -1.15 27.40
C TYR A 216 -25.82 -2.67 27.59
N ASP A 217 -25.82 -3.41 26.48
CA ASP A 217 -25.76 -4.87 26.49
C ASP A 217 -24.32 -5.34 26.23
N ALA A 218 -23.73 -6.01 27.21
CA ALA A 218 -22.37 -6.55 27.14
C ALA A 218 -22.20 -7.59 26.02
N LYS A 219 -23.27 -8.30 25.63
CA LYS A 219 -23.20 -9.33 24.57
C LYS A 219 -23.06 -8.74 23.17
N HIS A 220 -23.68 -7.58 22.94
CA HIS A 220 -23.72 -6.93 21.63
C HIS A 220 -22.82 -5.69 21.57
N ASN A 221 -22.17 -5.33 22.69
CA ASN A 221 -21.28 -4.19 22.83
C ASN A 221 -21.95 -2.89 22.31
N ALA A 222 -23.25 -2.75 22.56
CA ALA A 222 -24.09 -1.69 22.03
C ALA A 222 -25.14 -1.24 23.06
N TYR A 223 -25.52 0.03 22.98
CA TYR A 223 -26.68 0.55 23.70
C TYR A 223 -27.94 0.07 22.97
N VAL A 224 -28.74 -0.74 23.67
CA VAL A 224 -29.95 -1.33 23.10
C VAL A 224 -31.17 -0.70 23.75
N ALA A 225 -32.08 -0.20 22.93
CA ALA A 225 -33.39 0.22 23.37
C ALA A 225 -34.20 -1.02 23.81
N LYS A 226 -34.61 -1.02 25.07
CA LYS A 226 -35.39 -2.09 25.69
C LYS A 226 -36.80 -1.59 26.03
N ASN A 227 -37.76 -2.51 26.08
CA ASN A 227 -39.12 -2.26 26.54
C ASN A 227 -39.43 -3.17 27.74
N THR A 228 -40.12 -2.62 28.74
CA THR A 228 -40.75 -3.43 29.79
C THR A 228 -42.04 -4.02 29.27
N PHE A 229 -42.37 -5.26 29.63
CA PHE A 229 -43.64 -5.88 29.31
C PHE A 229 -44.30 -6.46 30.56
N ILE A 230 -45.63 -6.50 30.54
CA ILE A 230 -46.49 -7.08 31.56
C ILE A 230 -47.49 -8.01 30.86
N ILE A 231 -47.53 -9.27 31.27
CA ILE A 231 -48.41 -10.30 30.71
C ILE A 231 -49.25 -10.90 31.83
N PHE A 232 -50.56 -10.98 31.65
CA PHE A 232 -51.45 -11.66 32.58
C PHE A 232 -51.68 -13.12 32.16
N SER A 233 -51.59 -14.05 33.11
CA SER A 233 -51.82 -15.47 32.88
C SER A 233 -52.74 -16.06 33.95
N TYR A 234 -53.57 -17.02 33.52
CA TYR A 234 -54.46 -17.78 34.37
C TYR A 234 -54.04 -19.25 34.35
N GLY A 235 -53.53 -19.74 35.47
CA GLY A 235 -53.09 -21.13 35.65
C GLY A 235 -51.56 -21.32 35.58
N SER A 236 -51.04 -22.19 36.45
CA SER A 236 -49.60 -22.43 36.63
C SER A 236 -48.90 -23.00 35.38
N LEU A 237 -49.53 -23.94 34.68
CA LEU A 237 -48.96 -24.53 33.46
C LEU A 237 -48.80 -23.53 32.30
N VAL A 238 -49.70 -22.55 32.22
CA VAL A 238 -49.63 -21.49 31.19
C VAL A 238 -48.58 -20.47 31.58
N HIS A 239 -48.50 -20.12 32.87
CA HIS A 239 -47.46 -19.26 33.43
C HIS A 239 -46.05 -19.79 33.11
N ASP A 240 -45.75 -21.05 33.44
CA ASP A 240 -44.45 -21.68 33.17
C ASP A 240 -44.11 -21.72 31.67
N ARG A 241 -45.14 -21.87 30.81
CA ARG A 241 -44.96 -21.87 29.36
C ARG A 241 -44.63 -20.48 28.82
N ILE A 242 -45.26 -19.44 29.36
CA ILE A 242 -44.98 -18.04 28.98
C ILE A 242 -43.57 -17.67 29.43
N VAL A 243 -43.17 -18.00 30.67
CA VAL A 243 -41.81 -17.75 31.17
C VAL A 243 -40.76 -18.38 30.25
N LYS A 244 -40.93 -19.64 29.86
CA LYS A 244 -40.01 -20.31 28.92
C LYS A 244 -39.94 -19.64 27.54
N VAL A 245 -41.06 -19.10 27.04
CA VAL A 245 -41.09 -18.36 25.77
C VAL A 245 -40.35 -17.03 25.92
N CYS A 246 -40.56 -16.31 27.01
CA CYS A 246 -39.84 -15.08 27.33
C CYS A 246 -38.33 -15.34 27.43
N GLU A 247 -37.91 -16.33 28.21
CA GLU A 247 -36.49 -16.72 28.35
C GLU A 247 -35.87 -17.12 27.01
N SER A 248 -36.61 -17.83 26.13
CA SER A 248 -36.12 -18.22 24.80
C SER A 248 -35.86 -17.05 23.85
N LEU A 249 -36.45 -15.88 24.12
CA LEU A 249 -36.29 -14.66 23.32
C LEU A 249 -35.25 -13.69 23.92
N ASP A 250 -34.45 -14.14 24.89
CA ASP A 250 -33.54 -13.33 25.70
C ASP A 250 -34.27 -12.23 26.50
N ALA A 251 -35.51 -12.48 26.92
CA ALA A 251 -36.21 -11.59 27.85
C ALA A 251 -35.83 -11.92 29.30
N GLU A 252 -35.54 -10.89 30.09
CA GLU A 252 -35.28 -11.03 31.52
C GLU A 252 -36.60 -10.85 32.28
N VAL A 253 -37.00 -11.87 33.03
CA VAL A 253 -38.23 -11.87 33.82
C VAL A 253 -37.91 -11.45 35.26
N TYR A 254 -38.74 -10.57 35.82
CA TYR A 254 -38.60 -10.02 37.15
C TYR A 254 -39.90 -10.19 37.94
N ASP A 255 -39.77 -10.66 39.19
CA ASP A 255 -40.89 -10.82 40.11
C ASP A 255 -41.18 -9.50 40.84
N VAL A 256 -42.35 -8.92 40.59
CA VAL A 256 -42.81 -7.67 41.22
C VAL A 256 -44.03 -7.95 42.10
N ASP A 257 -44.05 -7.40 43.31
CA ASP A 257 -45.15 -7.61 44.24
C ASP A 257 -46.46 -6.93 43.76
N LYS A 258 -47.60 -7.48 44.17
CA LYS A 258 -48.94 -6.93 43.83
C LYS A 258 -49.33 -5.72 44.66
N SER A 259 -48.84 -5.64 45.90
CA SER A 259 -49.22 -4.58 46.85
C SER A 259 -48.40 -3.31 46.61
N GLU A 260 -49.06 -2.16 46.62
CA GLU A 260 -48.43 -0.83 46.51
C GLU A 260 -47.39 -0.59 47.62
N GLU A 261 -47.70 -1.00 48.86
CA GLU A 261 -46.78 -0.90 49.99
C GLU A 261 -45.55 -1.82 49.85
N ALA A 262 -45.71 -2.98 49.21
CA ALA A 262 -44.61 -3.90 48.98
C ALA A 262 -43.72 -3.44 47.81
N ARG A 263 -44.31 -2.95 46.71
CA ARG A 263 -43.57 -2.39 45.57
C ARG A 263 -42.78 -1.15 45.93
N SER A 264 -43.34 -0.26 46.75
CA SER A 264 -42.61 0.93 47.22
C SER A 264 -41.40 0.55 48.09
N LYS A 265 -41.50 -0.51 48.90
CA LYS A 265 -40.37 -1.09 49.64
C LYS A 265 -39.35 -1.76 48.71
N GLN A 266 -39.78 -2.55 47.72
CA GLN A 266 -38.88 -3.14 46.71
C GLN A 266 -38.13 -2.04 45.93
N LEU A 267 -38.83 -0.97 45.54
CA LEU A 267 -38.24 0.14 44.81
C LEU A 267 -37.19 0.89 45.65
N SER A 268 -37.44 1.11 46.95
CA SER A 268 -36.46 1.76 47.82
C SER A 268 -35.24 0.87 48.07
N GLU A 269 -35.43 -0.44 48.25
CA GLU A 269 -34.35 -1.41 48.39
C GLU A 269 -33.47 -1.47 47.13
N VAL A 270 -34.09 -1.54 45.95
CA VAL A 270 -33.37 -1.56 44.66
C VAL A 270 -32.61 -0.26 44.43
N LYS A 271 -33.20 0.90 44.77
CA LYS A 271 -32.51 2.19 44.68
C LYS A 271 -31.28 2.23 45.58
N SER A 272 -31.38 1.79 46.84
CA SER A 272 -30.24 1.70 47.76
C SER A 272 -29.14 0.79 47.21
N LYS A 273 -29.49 -0.42 46.75
CA LYS A 273 -28.51 -1.35 46.15
C LYS A 273 -27.84 -0.79 44.91
N LEU A 274 -28.57 -0.02 44.09
CA LEU A 274 -28.04 0.60 42.88
C LEU A 274 -27.07 1.72 43.24
N GLU A 275 -27.37 2.53 44.24
CA GLU A 275 -26.46 3.56 44.77
C GLU A 275 -25.18 2.93 45.32
N ASP A 276 -25.30 1.91 46.17
CA ASP A 276 -24.16 1.18 46.73
C ASP A 276 -23.29 0.57 45.60
N LEU A 277 -23.91 -0.11 44.64
CA LEU A 277 -23.20 -0.71 43.51
C LEU A 277 -22.53 0.35 42.62
N ALA A 278 -23.18 1.50 42.40
CA ALA A 278 -22.58 2.59 41.64
C ALA A 278 -21.30 3.12 42.30
N THR A 279 -21.28 3.25 43.64
CA THR A 279 -20.06 3.64 44.36
C THR A 279 -18.93 2.61 44.20
N VAL A 280 -19.21 1.32 44.43
CA VAL A 280 -18.24 0.23 44.27
C VAL A 280 -17.73 0.12 42.84
N LEU A 281 -18.60 0.31 41.85
CA LEU A 281 -18.25 0.28 40.43
C LEU A 281 -17.28 1.42 40.11
N SER A 282 -17.59 2.65 40.55
CA SER A 282 -16.68 3.79 40.35
C SER A 282 -15.32 3.59 41.00
N GLU A 283 -15.26 3.00 42.20
CA GLU A 283 -13.99 2.69 42.86
C GLU A 283 -13.18 1.63 42.10
N SER A 284 -13.87 0.58 41.63
CA SER A 284 -13.25 -0.51 40.86
C SER A 284 -12.76 -0.05 39.48
N GLU A 285 -13.53 0.84 38.83
CA GLU A 285 -13.17 1.45 37.56
C GLU A 285 -11.98 2.42 37.71
N ASN A 286 -11.95 3.20 38.79
CA ASN A 286 -10.81 4.05 39.13
C ASN A 286 -9.56 3.21 39.42
N ALA A 287 -9.69 2.09 40.12
CA ALA A 287 -8.57 1.18 40.35
C ALA A 287 -8.02 0.62 39.02
N LEU A 288 -8.89 0.10 38.15
CA LEU A 288 -8.49 -0.42 36.84
C LEU A 288 -7.87 0.64 35.94
N THR A 289 -8.46 1.83 35.86
CA THR A 289 -7.91 2.94 35.06
C THR A 289 -6.56 3.41 35.61
N SER A 290 -6.37 3.46 36.94
CA SER A 290 -5.09 3.84 37.54
C SER A 290 -3.96 2.86 37.21
N GLU A 291 -4.26 1.56 37.21
CA GLU A 291 -3.31 0.51 36.79
C GLU A 291 -2.99 0.61 35.30
N LEU A 292 -4.00 0.79 34.45
CA LEU A 292 -3.80 0.96 33.01
C LEU A 292 -2.99 2.24 32.70
N ILE A 293 -3.21 3.34 33.43
CA ILE A 293 -2.40 4.56 33.27
C ILE A 293 -0.94 4.31 33.65
N ALA A 294 -0.67 3.53 34.70
CA ALA A 294 0.69 3.16 35.07
C ALA A 294 1.35 2.30 33.97
N ILE A 295 0.65 1.29 33.46
CA ILE A 295 1.11 0.44 32.36
C ILE A 295 1.36 1.27 31.10
N GLY A 296 0.43 2.17 30.75
CA GLY A 296 0.49 2.98 29.52
C GLY A 296 1.66 3.97 29.46
N GLN A 297 2.34 4.26 30.58
CA GLN A 297 3.55 5.09 30.60
C GLN A 297 4.79 4.35 30.08
N ASP A 298 4.92 3.07 30.43
CA ASP A 298 6.13 2.27 30.16
C ASP A 298 5.92 1.16 29.12
N LEU A 299 4.67 0.86 28.73
CA LEU A 299 4.32 -0.21 27.79
C LEU A 299 5.10 -0.10 26.47
N GLY A 300 5.28 1.12 25.95
CA GLY A 300 6.05 1.36 24.72
C GLY A 300 7.51 0.88 24.85
N LYS A 301 8.14 1.14 26.00
CA LYS A 301 9.52 0.71 26.30
C LYS A 301 9.62 -0.80 26.39
N TRP A 302 8.72 -1.42 27.15
CA TRP A 302 8.71 -2.87 27.37
C TRP A 302 8.47 -3.61 26.06
N TRP A 303 7.54 -3.12 25.24
CA TRP A 303 7.27 -3.69 23.92
C TRP A 303 8.50 -3.60 23.02
N GLU A 304 9.18 -2.45 22.99
CA GLU A 304 10.39 -2.30 22.18
C GLU A 304 11.48 -3.31 22.55
N ILE A 305 11.72 -3.49 23.86
CA ILE A 305 12.71 -4.43 24.38
C ILE A 305 12.38 -5.86 23.97
N ILE A 306 11.14 -6.30 24.19
CA ILE A 306 10.68 -7.66 23.85
C ILE A 306 10.69 -7.89 22.33
N ALA A 307 10.29 -6.91 21.53
CA ALA A 307 10.29 -7.02 20.08
C ALA A 307 11.72 -7.18 19.52
N ARG A 308 12.69 -6.45 20.07
CA ARG A 308 14.11 -6.58 19.70
C ARG A 308 14.67 -7.93 20.11
N GLU A 309 14.37 -8.40 21.32
CA GLU A 309 14.80 -9.72 21.80
C GLU A 309 14.22 -10.85 20.94
N LYS A 310 12.94 -10.77 20.59
CA LYS A 310 12.28 -11.74 19.73
C LYS A 310 12.96 -11.80 18.35
N GLN A 311 13.37 -10.66 17.79
CA GLN A 311 14.11 -10.62 16.53
C GLN A 311 15.50 -11.24 16.64
N VAL A 312 16.21 -11.02 17.76
CA VAL A 312 17.52 -11.67 18.00
C VAL A 312 17.38 -13.20 18.04
N TYR A 313 16.43 -13.74 18.80
CA TYR A 313 16.21 -15.19 18.82
C TYR A 313 15.71 -15.75 17.48
N LYS A 314 14.92 -14.98 16.73
CA LYS A 314 14.51 -15.37 15.37
C LYS A 314 15.72 -15.49 14.44
N THR A 315 16.67 -14.57 14.55
CA THR A 315 17.94 -14.62 13.81
C THR A 315 18.85 -15.77 14.28
N MET A 316 18.93 -16.01 15.59
CA MET A 316 19.65 -17.17 16.14
C MET A 316 19.10 -18.50 15.63
N ASN A 317 17.77 -18.61 15.44
CA ASN A 317 17.14 -19.82 14.88
C ASN A 317 17.44 -20.06 13.39
N ARG A 318 17.93 -19.04 12.66
CA ARG A 318 18.42 -19.19 11.28
C ARG A 318 19.88 -19.67 11.23
N CYS A 319 20.61 -19.52 12.34
CA CYS A 319 22.00 -19.94 12.47
C CYS A 319 22.09 -21.44 12.79
N ASP A 320 23.14 -22.10 12.32
CA ASP A 320 23.39 -23.50 12.66
C ASP A 320 24.06 -23.61 14.03
N TYR A 321 23.65 -24.61 14.83
CA TYR A 321 24.11 -24.80 16.20
C TYR A 321 24.89 -26.10 16.31
N ASP A 322 26.20 -25.99 16.53
CA ASP A 322 27.07 -27.13 16.80
C ASP A 322 27.10 -27.43 18.31
N GLY A 323 26.34 -28.44 18.72
CA GLY A 323 26.26 -28.90 20.10
C GLY A 323 27.56 -29.48 20.66
N ALA A 324 28.48 -29.97 19.81
CA ALA A 324 29.73 -30.55 20.27
C ALA A 324 30.73 -29.48 20.70
N ARG A 325 30.76 -28.35 19.98
CA ARG A 325 31.69 -27.24 20.21
C ARG A 325 31.07 -26.06 20.96
N LYS A 326 29.75 -26.07 21.19
CA LYS A 326 28.98 -24.93 21.72
C LYS A 326 29.26 -23.66 20.92
N LEU A 327 29.20 -23.80 19.60
CA LEU A 327 29.41 -22.72 18.64
C LEU A 327 28.13 -22.52 17.83
N LEU A 328 27.78 -21.26 17.64
CA LEU A 328 26.75 -20.83 16.70
C LEU A 328 27.44 -20.37 15.42
N LEU A 329 27.00 -20.92 14.30
CA LEU A 329 27.47 -20.59 12.97
C LEU A 329 26.40 -19.77 12.24
N GLY A 330 26.70 -18.50 11.97
CA GLY A 330 25.86 -17.64 11.17
C GLY A 330 26.49 -17.37 9.81
N GLU A 331 25.74 -17.53 8.73
CA GLU A 331 26.13 -17.01 7.41
C GLU A 331 25.20 -15.87 7.01
N GLY A 332 25.78 -14.80 6.48
CA GLY A 332 25.01 -13.65 6.05
C GLY A 332 25.70 -12.82 4.98
N TRP A 333 24.89 -12.14 4.19
CA TRP A 333 25.36 -11.21 3.17
C TRP A 333 25.60 -9.84 3.80
N THR A 334 26.75 -9.24 3.48
CA THR A 334 27.07 -7.88 3.88
C THR A 334 27.77 -7.14 2.75
N PRO A 335 27.57 -5.82 2.61
CA PRO A 335 28.36 -5.02 1.68
C PRO A 335 29.86 -5.11 2.01
N THR A 336 30.68 -5.23 0.99
CA THR A 336 32.14 -5.41 1.13
C THR A 336 32.79 -4.23 1.87
N ASP A 337 32.28 -3.02 1.65
CA ASP A 337 32.71 -1.80 2.35
C ASP A 337 32.46 -1.81 3.86
N SER A 338 31.47 -2.57 4.34
CA SER A 338 31.05 -2.62 5.74
C SER A 338 31.66 -3.78 6.54
N ILE A 339 32.42 -4.67 5.90
CA ILE A 339 33.15 -5.75 6.60
C ILE A 339 34.12 -5.20 7.67
N PRO A 340 34.89 -4.12 7.43
CA PRO A 340 35.76 -3.56 8.46
C PRO A 340 34.99 -3.03 9.66
N GLU A 341 33.83 -2.42 9.43
CA GLU A 341 32.93 -1.88 10.45
C GLU A 341 32.37 -3.02 11.32
N LEU A 342 31.89 -4.10 10.69
CA LEU A 342 31.47 -5.32 11.37
C LEU A 342 32.60 -5.91 12.22
N THR A 343 33.77 -6.10 11.61
CA THR A 343 34.93 -6.73 12.26
C THR A 343 35.42 -5.90 13.45
N GLN A 344 35.37 -4.58 13.35
CA GLN A 344 35.75 -3.69 14.45
C GLN A 344 34.80 -3.83 15.64
N VAL A 345 33.49 -3.80 15.41
CA VAL A 345 32.49 -3.92 16.49
C VAL A 345 32.56 -5.27 17.17
N VAL A 346 32.75 -6.34 16.39
CA VAL A 346 32.93 -7.70 16.90
C VAL A 346 34.20 -7.77 17.76
N LYS A 347 35.33 -7.19 17.30
CA LYS A 347 36.58 -7.17 18.07
C LYS A 347 36.50 -6.34 19.36
N GLU A 348 35.84 -5.18 19.33
CA GLU A 348 35.62 -4.35 20.53
C GLU A 348 34.81 -5.11 21.58
N PHE A 349 33.84 -5.90 21.13
CA PHE A 349 33.04 -6.73 22.00
C PHE A 349 33.80 -7.95 22.55
N ASP A 350 34.58 -8.63 21.70
CA ASP A 350 35.48 -9.71 22.11
C ASP A 350 36.49 -9.25 23.18
N GLN A 351 37.02 -8.02 23.06
CA GLN A 351 37.92 -7.45 24.08
C GLN A 351 37.23 -7.26 25.43
N THR A 352 35.92 -6.98 25.42
CA THR A 352 35.13 -6.79 26.65
C THR A 352 34.86 -8.13 27.34
N GLN A 353 34.53 -9.17 26.56
CA GLN A 353 34.14 -10.50 27.08
C GLN A 353 35.30 -11.51 27.16
N SER A 354 36.49 -11.18 26.63
CA SER A 354 37.68 -12.06 26.53
C SER A 354 37.44 -13.39 25.78
N ILE A 355 36.43 -13.44 24.91
CA ILE A 355 36.05 -14.62 24.13
C ILE A 355 36.23 -14.27 22.65
N PRO A 356 37.02 -15.04 21.86
CA PRO A 356 37.27 -14.72 20.46
C PRO A 356 36.09 -15.19 19.59
N SER A 357 35.54 -14.28 18.79
CA SER A 357 34.63 -14.59 17.69
C SER A 357 35.34 -14.36 16.36
N ILE A 358 35.03 -15.20 15.37
CA ILE A 358 35.75 -15.21 14.09
C ILE A 358 34.79 -14.80 12.99
N VAL A 359 35.14 -13.74 12.28
CA VAL A 359 34.48 -13.28 11.07
C VAL A 359 35.33 -13.70 9.87
N ASN A 360 34.81 -14.60 9.05
CA ASN A 360 35.48 -15.10 7.85
C ASN A 360 34.70 -14.70 6.59
N VAL A 361 35.41 -14.34 5.52
CA VAL A 361 34.79 -14.02 4.22
C VAL A 361 34.87 -15.27 3.35
N LEU A 362 33.72 -15.73 2.86
CA LEU A 362 33.61 -16.93 2.03
C LEU A 362 33.39 -16.54 0.57
N SER A 363 34.10 -17.19 -0.35
CA SER A 363 33.79 -17.15 -1.77
C SER A 363 32.67 -18.14 -2.09
N THR A 364 31.61 -17.69 -2.75
CA THR A 364 30.47 -18.54 -3.12
C THR A 364 30.02 -18.27 -4.55
N ASN A 365 29.38 -19.28 -5.17
CA ASN A 365 28.74 -19.16 -6.48
C ASN A 365 27.26 -18.77 -6.39
N ARG A 366 26.71 -18.64 -5.17
CA ARG A 366 25.29 -18.29 -4.96
C ARG A 366 25.02 -16.83 -5.33
N THR A 367 23.78 -16.54 -5.72
CA THR A 367 23.36 -15.18 -6.07
C THR A 367 23.22 -14.29 -4.82
N PRO A 368 24.00 -13.20 -4.72
CA PRO A 368 23.87 -12.26 -3.61
C PRO A 368 22.62 -11.38 -3.74
N PRO A 369 22.13 -10.81 -2.63
CA PRO A 369 21.02 -9.87 -2.62
C PRO A 369 21.43 -8.53 -3.25
N THR A 370 20.45 -7.84 -3.83
CA THR A 370 20.65 -6.54 -4.45
C THR A 370 20.44 -5.42 -3.44
N TYR A 371 21.50 -4.66 -3.17
CA TYR A 371 21.46 -3.47 -2.33
C TYR A 371 21.79 -2.21 -3.12
N VAL A 372 20.86 -1.25 -3.08
CA VAL A 372 21.04 0.10 -3.63
C VAL A 372 21.06 1.07 -2.46
N ARG A 373 22.11 1.88 -2.35
CA ARG A 373 22.19 2.88 -1.28
C ARG A 373 21.30 4.06 -1.65
N THR A 374 20.21 4.22 -0.91
CA THR A 374 19.28 5.34 -1.12
C THR A 374 19.51 6.47 -0.12
N ASN A 375 19.52 7.71 -0.63
CA ASN A 375 19.44 8.91 0.18
C ASN A 375 17.97 9.29 0.40
N LYS A 376 17.70 10.25 1.29
CA LYS A 376 16.35 10.80 1.53
C LYS A 376 15.62 11.22 0.25
N PHE A 377 16.39 11.69 -0.75
CA PHE A 377 15.88 12.11 -2.05
C PHE A 377 15.62 10.93 -3.00
N THR A 378 16.55 9.97 -3.11
CA THR A 378 16.45 8.87 -4.09
C THR A 378 15.56 7.72 -3.61
N TYR A 379 15.33 7.58 -2.30
CA TYR A 379 14.52 6.52 -1.71
C TYR A 379 13.12 6.41 -2.33
N ALA A 380 12.42 7.52 -2.50
CA ALA A 380 11.06 7.50 -3.05
C ALA A 380 11.02 7.02 -4.51
N PHE A 381 12.00 7.44 -5.33
CA PHE A 381 12.12 6.99 -6.72
C PHE A 381 12.51 5.51 -6.81
N GLN A 382 13.39 5.07 -5.91
CA GLN A 382 13.79 3.67 -5.84
C GLN A 382 12.62 2.78 -5.43
N ALA A 383 11.85 3.16 -4.41
CA ALA A 383 10.68 2.41 -3.95
C ALA A 383 9.63 2.20 -5.07
N ILE A 384 9.45 3.19 -5.94
CA ILE A 384 8.56 3.07 -7.11
C ILE A 384 9.11 2.07 -8.15
N CYS A 385 10.43 2.00 -8.31
CA CYS A 385 11.05 1.03 -9.22
C CYS A 385 11.02 -0.38 -8.62
N ASP A 386 11.35 -0.52 -7.34
CA ASP A 386 11.36 -1.80 -6.63
C ASP A 386 9.95 -2.42 -6.54
N ALA A 387 8.89 -1.59 -6.56
CA ALA A 387 7.50 -2.06 -6.63
C ALA A 387 7.17 -2.80 -7.94
N TYR A 388 7.89 -2.55 -9.03
CA TYR A 388 7.78 -3.35 -10.26
C TYR A 388 8.56 -4.65 -10.15
N GLY A 389 9.75 -4.59 -9.58
CA GLY A 389 10.58 -5.74 -9.29
C GLY A 389 11.96 -5.33 -8.82
N THR A 390 12.64 -6.25 -8.14
CA THR A 390 14.01 -6.08 -7.67
C THR A 390 15.01 -6.36 -8.80
N PRO A 391 15.96 -5.44 -9.08
CA PRO A 391 16.97 -5.66 -10.10
C PRO A 391 17.89 -6.83 -9.73
N ARG A 392 18.42 -7.50 -10.74
CA ARG A 392 19.42 -8.55 -10.57
C ARG A 392 20.70 -7.95 -9.99
N TYR A 393 21.48 -8.77 -9.27
CA TYR A 393 22.74 -8.32 -8.70
C TYR A 393 23.68 -7.74 -9.78
N LYS A 394 24.24 -6.56 -9.50
CA LYS A 394 25.10 -5.73 -10.37
C LYS A 394 24.47 -5.29 -11.69
N GLU A 395 23.16 -5.45 -11.86
CA GLU A 395 22.42 -4.84 -12.95
C GLU A 395 22.37 -3.30 -12.80
N ILE A 396 22.18 -2.59 -13.92
CA ILE A 396 21.92 -1.14 -13.90
C ILE A 396 20.62 -0.86 -13.17
N ASN A 397 20.68 0.07 -12.23
CA ASN A 397 19.53 0.51 -11.48
C ASN A 397 18.59 1.38 -12.33
N PRO A 398 17.31 0.98 -12.52
CA PRO A 398 16.31 1.79 -13.20
C PRO A 398 15.95 3.08 -12.44
N GLY A 399 16.22 3.14 -11.14
CA GLY A 399 15.88 4.28 -10.28
C GLY A 399 16.59 5.57 -10.67
N LEU A 400 17.86 5.50 -11.10
CA LEU A 400 18.66 6.70 -11.41
C LEU A 400 18.11 7.50 -12.61
N PRO A 401 17.85 6.89 -13.79
CA PRO A 401 17.17 7.58 -14.89
C PRO A 401 15.79 8.12 -14.50
N THR A 402 15.05 7.32 -13.73
CA THR A 402 13.67 7.61 -13.33
C THR A 402 13.55 8.91 -12.54
N ILE A 403 14.59 9.34 -11.80
CA ILE A 403 14.60 10.63 -11.07
C ILE A 403 14.23 11.82 -11.97
N ILE A 404 14.67 11.83 -13.22
CA ILE A 404 14.44 12.94 -14.16
C ILE A 404 13.37 12.57 -15.19
N THR A 405 13.44 11.36 -15.77
CA THR A 405 12.54 10.99 -16.87
C THR A 405 11.09 10.85 -16.42
N PHE A 406 10.85 10.38 -15.20
CA PHE A 406 9.49 10.20 -14.69
C PHE A 406 8.76 11.53 -14.46
N PRO A 407 9.33 12.50 -13.72
CA PRO A 407 8.71 13.81 -13.58
C PRO A 407 8.59 14.58 -14.90
N PHE A 408 9.52 14.37 -15.84
CA PHE A 408 9.46 15.02 -17.15
C PHE A 408 8.34 14.47 -18.04
N MET A 409 8.15 13.15 -18.12
CA MET A 409 7.04 12.54 -18.87
C MET A 409 5.69 12.91 -18.27
N PHE A 410 5.60 13.00 -16.94
CA PHE A 410 4.44 13.56 -16.25
C PHE A 410 4.16 15.00 -16.69
N ALA A 411 5.18 15.86 -16.75
CA ALA A 411 5.02 17.25 -17.13
C ALA A 411 4.52 17.46 -18.57
N VAL A 412 4.89 16.59 -19.50
CA VAL A 412 4.38 16.60 -20.89
C VAL A 412 2.86 16.36 -20.93
N MET A 413 2.35 15.46 -20.09
CA MET A 413 0.92 15.20 -19.92
C MET A 413 0.22 16.32 -19.15
N PHE A 414 0.85 16.84 -18.10
CA PHE A 414 0.30 17.82 -17.16
C PHE A 414 0.93 19.22 -17.36
N GLY A 415 0.94 19.69 -18.61
CA GLY A 415 1.63 20.94 -18.98
C GLY A 415 0.76 22.17 -18.81
N ASP A 416 0.58 22.66 -17.57
CA ASP A 416 -0.05 23.95 -17.25
C ASP A 416 0.77 24.65 -16.16
N LEU A 417 1.15 25.91 -16.40
CA LEU A 417 1.97 26.69 -15.48
C LEU A 417 1.26 26.90 -14.13
N GLY A 418 -0.05 27.15 -14.16
CA GLY A 418 -0.86 27.46 -12.98
C GLY A 418 -1.06 26.23 -12.10
N HIS A 419 -1.44 25.11 -12.70
CA HIS A 419 -1.59 23.85 -11.98
C HIS A 419 -0.25 23.32 -11.45
N GLY A 420 0.82 23.41 -12.25
CA GLY A 420 2.18 23.06 -11.83
C GLY A 420 2.65 23.91 -10.64
N PHE A 421 2.31 25.20 -10.60
CA PHE A 421 2.62 26.08 -9.47
C PHE A 421 1.90 25.67 -8.18
N ILE A 422 0.61 25.30 -8.25
CA ILE A 422 -0.14 24.80 -7.09
C ILE A 422 0.49 23.51 -6.55
N MET A 423 0.81 22.57 -7.45
CA MET A 423 1.47 21.32 -7.08
C MET A 423 2.85 21.56 -6.44
N PHE A 424 3.64 22.47 -7.02
CA PHE A 424 4.96 22.84 -6.49
C PHE A 424 4.84 23.46 -5.09
N LEU A 425 3.88 24.34 -4.85
CA LEU A 425 3.66 24.95 -3.54
C LEU A 425 3.25 23.91 -2.49
N ALA A 426 2.32 23.01 -2.83
CA ALA A 426 1.91 21.91 -1.95
C ALA A 426 3.09 20.98 -1.59
N ALA A 427 3.92 20.63 -2.59
CA ALA A 427 5.10 19.81 -2.37
C ALA A 427 6.17 20.53 -1.53
N ALA A 428 6.42 21.82 -1.82
CA ALA A 428 7.36 22.64 -1.05
C ALA A 428 6.94 22.78 0.41
N PHE A 429 5.63 22.89 0.69
CA PHE A 429 5.11 22.90 2.06
C PHE A 429 5.44 21.61 2.83
N LEU A 430 5.31 20.44 2.19
CA LEU A 430 5.67 19.15 2.78
C LEU A 430 7.18 19.03 3.04
N VAL A 431 8.01 19.55 2.14
CA VAL A 431 9.47 19.53 2.28
C VAL A 431 9.97 20.49 3.37
N LEU A 432 9.41 21.70 3.47
CA LEU A 432 9.82 22.69 4.48
C LEU A 432 9.46 22.27 5.91
N ASN A 433 8.36 21.52 6.09
CA ASN A 433 7.88 21.08 7.40
C ASN A 433 8.27 19.63 7.77
N GLU A 434 9.30 19.06 7.12
CA GLU A 434 9.69 17.65 7.23
C GLU A 434 9.83 17.16 8.68
N LYS A 435 10.53 17.91 9.55
CA LYS A 435 10.80 17.52 10.94
C LYS A 435 9.56 17.50 11.84
N LYS A 436 8.60 18.39 11.58
CA LYS A 436 7.36 18.44 12.36
C LYS A 436 6.43 17.31 11.95
N LEU A 437 6.42 17.00 10.65
CA LEU A 437 5.51 16.04 10.06
C LEU A 437 6.00 14.59 10.19
N SER A 438 7.30 14.36 10.44
CA SER A 438 7.85 13.02 10.68
C SER A 438 7.37 12.40 12.00
N GLY A 439 6.96 13.22 12.98
CA GLY A 439 6.51 12.73 14.30
C GLY A 439 4.99 12.61 14.47
N VAL A 440 4.21 12.90 13.43
CA VAL A 440 2.75 12.82 13.46
C VAL A 440 2.34 11.51 12.78
N LYS A 441 1.41 10.77 13.39
CA LYS A 441 0.75 9.63 12.72
C LYS A 441 0.03 10.13 11.48
N LYS A 442 0.35 9.53 10.34
CA LYS A 442 -0.18 9.93 9.05
C LYS A 442 -1.22 8.91 8.61
N ASP A 443 -2.31 9.40 8.03
CA ASP A 443 -3.21 8.56 7.24
C ASP A 443 -2.43 7.94 6.07
N GLU A 444 -2.82 6.74 5.63
CA GLU A 444 -2.11 5.99 4.57
C GLU A 444 -1.86 6.84 3.30
N ILE A 445 -2.86 7.62 2.88
CA ILE A 445 -2.77 8.51 1.71
C ILE A 445 -1.77 9.63 1.96
N PHE A 446 -1.78 10.20 3.17
CA PHE A 446 -0.88 11.29 3.54
C PHE A 446 0.57 10.80 3.70
N ASP A 447 0.77 9.56 4.15
CA ASP A 447 2.10 8.95 4.22
C ASP A 447 2.68 8.66 2.83
N MET A 448 1.85 8.19 1.90
CA MET A 448 2.24 8.04 0.50
C MET A 448 2.69 9.39 -0.10
N ALA A 449 1.92 10.46 0.13
CA ALA A 449 2.27 11.80 -0.32
C ALA A 449 3.54 12.35 0.35
N TYR A 450 3.75 12.06 1.64
CA TYR A 450 4.93 12.48 2.37
C TYR A 450 6.20 11.77 1.91
N THR A 451 6.13 10.45 1.70
CA THR A 451 7.25 9.65 1.18
C THR A 451 7.61 10.12 -0.22
N GLY A 452 6.61 10.39 -1.07
CA GLY A 452 6.77 10.93 -2.43
C GLY A 452 7.03 12.44 -2.55
N ARG A 453 7.32 13.17 -1.47
CA ARG A 453 7.40 14.66 -1.48
C ARG A 453 8.38 15.23 -2.51
N TYR A 454 9.53 14.59 -2.70
CA TYR A 454 10.53 15.04 -3.68
C TYR A 454 10.08 14.78 -5.13
N ILE A 455 9.31 13.73 -5.34
CA ILE A 455 8.72 13.40 -6.65
C ILE A 455 7.69 14.47 -7.02
N LEU A 456 6.77 14.80 -6.10
CA LEU A 456 5.79 15.86 -6.29
C LEU A 456 6.44 17.22 -6.57
N LEU A 457 7.55 17.52 -5.89
CA LEU A 457 8.30 18.77 -6.10
C LEU A 457 8.88 18.85 -7.52
N LEU A 458 9.53 17.79 -7.99
CA LEU A 458 10.07 17.72 -9.36
C LEU A 458 8.98 17.72 -10.42
N MET A 459 7.86 17.03 -10.17
CA MET A 459 6.70 17.02 -11.07
C MET A 459 6.12 18.43 -11.22
N GLY A 460 5.92 19.16 -10.11
CA GLY A 460 5.46 20.55 -10.15
C GLY A 460 6.42 21.47 -10.88
N PHE A 461 7.73 21.32 -10.67
CA PHE A 461 8.76 22.13 -11.34
C PHE A 461 8.81 21.88 -12.85
N PHE A 462 8.83 20.62 -13.30
CA PHE A 462 8.82 20.33 -14.74
C PHE A 462 7.48 20.63 -15.40
N SER A 463 6.36 20.47 -14.69
CA SER A 463 5.04 20.89 -15.16
C SER A 463 5.00 22.40 -15.42
N MET A 464 5.61 23.20 -14.53
CA MET A 464 5.78 24.64 -14.74
C MET A 464 6.61 24.93 -15.99
N TYR A 465 7.75 24.25 -16.17
CA TYR A 465 8.58 24.40 -17.36
C TYR A 465 7.82 24.03 -18.65
N THR A 466 7.07 22.93 -18.64
CA THR A 466 6.31 22.48 -19.81
C THR A 466 5.10 23.38 -20.09
N GLY A 467 4.40 23.84 -19.05
CA GLY A 467 3.33 24.84 -19.17
C GLY A 467 3.83 26.15 -19.77
N PHE A 468 5.06 26.53 -19.47
CA PHE A 468 5.72 27.68 -20.10
C PHE A 468 6.03 27.44 -21.59
N ILE A 469 6.44 26.22 -21.97
CA ILE A 469 6.62 25.84 -23.39
C ILE A 469 5.27 25.80 -24.12
N TYR A 470 4.23 25.25 -23.50
CA TYR A 470 2.89 25.24 -24.08
C TYR A 470 2.23 26.63 -24.07
N ASN A 471 2.81 27.59 -23.36
CA ASN A 471 2.28 28.92 -23.18
C ASN A 471 0.81 28.89 -22.68
N ASP A 472 0.57 28.10 -21.63
CA ASP A 472 -0.75 27.90 -21.03
C ASP A 472 -0.67 28.09 -19.50
N VAL A 473 -1.50 29.02 -19.01
CA VAL A 473 -1.68 29.34 -17.58
C VAL A 473 -3.18 29.36 -17.30
N PHE A 474 -3.70 28.37 -16.60
CA PHE A 474 -5.13 28.26 -16.29
C PHE A 474 -6.03 28.47 -17.53
N SER A 475 -5.68 27.85 -18.67
CA SER A 475 -6.34 27.97 -19.98
C SER A 475 -6.14 29.29 -20.74
N ARG A 476 -5.16 30.11 -20.36
CA ARG A 476 -4.85 31.40 -21.02
C ARG A 476 -3.39 31.48 -21.44
N SER A 477 -3.14 32.13 -22.58
CA SER A 477 -1.79 32.39 -23.09
C SER A 477 -1.12 33.58 -22.40
N MET A 478 0.21 33.58 -22.37
CA MET A 478 1.03 34.69 -21.89
C MET A 478 1.63 35.47 -23.07
N ASP A 479 1.33 36.76 -23.16
CA ASP A 479 1.88 37.65 -24.18
C ASP A 479 3.22 38.25 -23.73
N LEU A 480 4.26 37.42 -23.59
CA LEU A 480 5.58 37.87 -23.09
C LEU A 480 6.48 38.45 -24.19
N PHE A 481 6.46 37.86 -25.38
CA PHE A 481 7.26 38.31 -26.52
C PHE A 481 6.36 38.76 -27.67
N LYS A 482 6.94 39.44 -28.65
CA LYS A 482 6.24 39.79 -29.88
C LYS A 482 5.83 38.51 -30.62
N SER A 483 4.56 38.42 -30.99
CA SER A 483 4.05 37.32 -31.80
C SER A 483 4.72 37.29 -33.18
N GLY A 484 4.91 36.09 -33.72
CA GLY A 484 5.35 35.85 -35.09
C GLY A 484 4.23 36.01 -36.12
N TRP A 485 3.00 36.29 -35.67
CA TRP A 485 1.82 36.47 -36.49
C TRP A 485 1.29 37.90 -36.39
N GLU A 486 1.03 38.52 -37.53
CA GLU A 486 0.40 39.83 -37.62
C GLU A 486 -1.01 39.74 -38.18
N TRP A 487 -1.96 40.33 -37.45
CA TRP A 487 -3.35 40.45 -37.89
C TRP A 487 -3.50 41.61 -38.87
N PRO A 488 -4.34 41.47 -39.92
CA PRO A 488 -4.59 42.54 -40.88
C PRO A 488 -5.37 43.72 -40.26
N GLU A 489 -4.98 44.96 -40.59
CA GLU A 489 -5.53 46.19 -39.98
C GLU A 489 -6.95 46.57 -40.44
N ASN A 490 -7.39 46.11 -41.62
CA ASN A 490 -8.69 46.46 -42.20
C ASN A 490 -9.65 45.26 -42.13
N PHE A 491 -10.48 45.19 -41.10
CA PHE A 491 -11.49 44.14 -40.95
C PHE A 491 -12.89 44.69 -40.59
N LYS A 492 -13.94 43.99 -41.02
CA LYS A 492 -15.29 44.20 -40.52
C LYS A 492 -15.60 43.18 -39.42
N ILE A 493 -16.44 43.57 -38.46
CA ILE A 493 -16.87 42.69 -37.38
C ILE A 493 -17.68 41.53 -37.99
N GLY A 494 -17.12 40.32 -37.93
CA GLY A 494 -17.74 39.08 -38.44
C GLY A 494 -17.01 38.42 -39.62
N ASP A 495 -15.96 39.04 -40.18
CA ASP A 495 -15.16 38.42 -41.25
C ASP A 495 -14.12 37.44 -40.69
N THR A 496 -13.86 36.34 -41.42
CA THR A 496 -12.77 35.41 -41.09
C THR A 496 -11.42 36.00 -41.50
N LEU A 497 -10.55 36.22 -40.53
CA LEU A 497 -9.23 36.81 -40.74
C LEU A 497 -8.14 35.73 -40.76
N ILE A 498 -7.20 35.89 -41.68
CA ILE A 498 -6.00 35.04 -41.77
C ILE A 498 -4.81 35.91 -41.39
N ALA A 499 -4.10 35.54 -40.33
CA ALA A 499 -2.89 36.21 -39.91
C ALA A 499 -1.74 35.95 -40.90
N LYS A 500 -0.84 36.92 -41.06
CA LYS A 500 0.37 36.78 -41.88
C LYS A 500 1.55 36.38 -41.01
N GLU A 501 2.35 35.43 -41.49
CA GLU A 501 3.59 35.01 -40.85
C GLU A 501 4.67 36.08 -41.07
N VAL A 502 5.14 36.70 -39.99
CA VAL A 502 6.21 37.73 -40.01
C VAL A 502 7.49 37.26 -39.32
N GLY A 503 7.41 36.19 -38.52
CA GLY A 503 8.57 35.57 -37.89
C GLY A 503 8.18 34.39 -36.99
N THR A 504 9.17 33.87 -36.27
CA THR A 504 8.99 32.77 -35.32
C THR A 504 9.00 33.28 -33.88
N TYR A 505 8.13 32.73 -33.04
CA TYR A 505 8.14 33.02 -31.61
C TYR A 505 9.40 32.46 -30.92
N ILE A 506 9.97 33.22 -29.97
CA ILE A 506 11.29 32.92 -29.39
C ILE A 506 11.25 31.70 -28.46
N PHE A 507 10.18 31.54 -27.67
CA PHE A 507 10.12 30.50 -26.65
C PHE A 507 8.69 29.99 -26.43
N GLY A 508 8.43 28.73 -26.80
CA GLY A 508 7.12 28.09 -26.62
C GLY A 508 6.15 28.31 -27.78
N MET A 509 4.86 28.04 -27.54
CA MET A 509 3.80 28.26 -28.52
C MET A 509 3.41 29.75 -28.61
N ASP A 510 3.17 30.22 -29.83
CA ASP A 510 2.82 31.62 -30.07
C ASP A 510 1.44 31.96 -29.47
N PRO A 511 1.32 33.04 -28.67
CA PRO A 511 0.05 33.46 -28.09
C PRO A 511 -1.05 33.75 -29.12
N ALA A 512 -0.70 34.11 -30.36
CA ALA A 512 -1.68 34.41 -31.41
C ALA A 512 -2.56 33.21 -31.79
N TRP A 513 -2.16 31.99 -31.45
CA TRP A 513 -3.01 30.80 -31.63
C TRP A 513 -4.17 30.74 -30.64
N HIS A 514 -4.13 31.47 -29.53
CA HIS A 514 -5.19 31.47 -28.53
C HIS A 514 -6.48 32.08 -29.08
N GLY A 515 -7.58 31.35 -29.00
CA GLY A 515 -8.89 31.79 -29.49
C GLY A 515 -9.12 31.66 -31.00
N THR A 516 -8.16 31.13 -31.75
CA THR A 516 -8.33 30.83 -33.19
C THR A 516 -9.17 29.58 -33.42
N GLU A 517 -9.98 29.55 -34.48
CA GLU A 517 -10.83 28.39 -34.80
C GLU A 517 -10.01 27.12 -35.12
N ASN A 518 -8.79 27.29 -35.63
CA ASN A 518 -7.89 26.21 -36.02
C ASN A 518 -6.80 25.88 -34.99
N ALA A 519 -6.86 26.44 -33.78
CA ALA A 519 -5.88 26.17 -32.71
C ALA A 519 -5.72 24.67 -32.40
N LEU A 520 -6.86 23.95 -32.34
CA LEU A 520 -6.88 22.52 -32.06
C LEU A 520 -6.19 21.71 -33.16
N LEU A 521 -6.32 22.12 -34.42
CA LEU A 521 -5.70 21.42 -35.55
C LEU A 521 -4.17 21.52 -35.48
N PHE A 522 -3.65 22.70 -35.18
CA PHE A 522 -2.21 22.93 -35.00
C PHE A 522 -1.67 22.21 -33.75
N SER A 523 -2.30 22.44 -32.59
CA SER A 523 -1.86 21.88 -31.30
C SER A 523 -1.88 20.35 -31.32
N ASN A 524 -2.90 19.72 -31.91
CA ASN A 524 -2.99 18.28 -32.05
C ASN A 524 -1.82 17.71 -32.89
N SER A 525 -1.58 18.28 -34.08
CA SER A 525 -0.47 17.87 -34.96
C SER A 525 0.90 18.01 -34.28
N TYR A 526 1.11 19.09 -33.53
CA TYR A 526 2.35 19.32 -32.77
C TYR A 526 2.52 18.30 -31.64
N LYS A 527 1.54 18.20 -30.73
CA LYS A 527 1.62 17.34 -29.54
C LYS A 527 1.72 15.85 -29.91
N MET A 528 1.02 15.40 -30.96
CA MET A 528 1.11 14.02 -31.45
C MET A 528 2.52 13.68 -31.98
N LYS A 529 3.17 14.61 -32.68
CA LYS A 529 4.55 14.40 -33.16
C LYS A 529 5.56 14.46 -32.02
N LEU A 530 5.36 15.38 -31.07
CA LEU A 530 6.19 15.49 -29.87
C LEU A 530 6.17 14.19 -29.06
N SER A 531 5.00 13.57 -28.88
CA SER A 531 4.88 12.31 -28.12
C SER A 531 5.63 11.14 -28.78
N ILE A 532 5.58 11.03 -30.11
CA ILE A 532 6.34 10.02 -30.86
C ILE A 532 7.85 10.26 -30.74
N LEU A 533 8.31 11.51 -30.87
CA LEU A 533 9.74 11.84 -30.75
C LEU A 533 10.27 11.56 -29.33
N MET A 534 9.53 11.98 -28.30
CA MET A 534 9.89 11.73 -26.91
C MET A 534 9.88 10.23 -26.58
N GLY A 535 8.88 9.50 -27.08
CA GLY A 535 8.79 8.05 -26.88
C GLY A 535 9.94 7.30 -27.54
N TYR A 536 10.27 7.64 -28.78
CA TYR A 536 11.42 7.07 -29.49
C TYR A 536 12.75 7.38 -28.77
N ALA A 537 12.96 8.62 -28.34
CA ALA A 537 14.17 9.00 -27.61
C ALA A 537 14.30 8.25 -26.28
N HIS A 538 13.21 8.14 -25.52
CA HIS A 538 13.18 7.42 -24.24
C HIS A 538 13.44 5.92 -24.43
N MET A 539 12.75 5.25 -25.36
CA MET A 539 12.98 3.82 -25.61
C MET A 539 14.40 3.53 -26.10
N THR A 540 14.93 4.37 -26.98
CA THR A 540 16.30 4.21 -27.49
C THR A 540 17.32 4.39 -26.37
N TYR A 541 17.14 5.41 -25.52
CA TYR A 541 17.99 5.65 -24.36
C TYR A 541 17.99 4.45 -23.40
N SER A 542 16.80 3.93 -23.05
CA SER A 542 16.67 2.76 -22.19
C SER A 542 17.27 1.50 -22.80
N TYR A 543 17.15 1.31 -24.12
CA TYR A 543 17.73 0.17 -24.79
C TYR A 543 19.27 0.15 -24.76
N PHE A 544 19.94 1.31 -24.72
CA PHE A 544 21.39 1.38 -24.54
C PHE A 544 21.88 0.87 -23.17
N PHE A 545 21.03 0.84 -22.14
CA PHE A 545 21.39 0.22 -20.87
C PHE A 545 21.59 -1.29 -20.99
N SER A 546 20.89 -1.96 -21.90
CA SER A 546 21.10 -3.39 -22.15
C SER A 546 22.55 -3.70 -22.59
N VAL A 547 23.15 -2.88 -23.47
CA VAL A 547 24.57 -3.02 -23.85
C VAL A 547 25.49 -2.85 -22.66
N THR A 548 25.20 -1.84 -21.85
CA THR A 548 26.04 -1.51 -20.70
C THR A 548 25.98 -2.64 -19.66
N ASN A 549 24.86 -3.38 -19.57
CA ASN A 549 24.76 -4.63 -18.82
C ASN A 549 25.56 -5.76 -19.48
N TYR A 550 25.34 -6.04 -20.77
CA TYR A 550 26.04 -7.14 -21.45
C TYR A 550 27.56 -6.98 -21.50
N VAL A 551 28.06 -5.75 -21.62
CA VAL A 551 29.50 -5.45 -21.53
C VAL A 551 30.04 -5.68 -20.12
N TYR A 552 29.24 -5.39 -19.08
CA TYR A 552 29.65 -5.62 -17.69
C TYR A 552 29.69 -7.11 -17.33
N PHE A 553 28.73 -7.89 -17.81
CA PHE A 553 28.67 -9.35 -17.60
C PHE A 553 29.51 -10.15 -18.63
N ASP A 554 30.29 -9.47 -19.48
CA ASP A 554 31.13 -10.08 -20.54
C ASP A 554 30.38 -11.03 -21.50
N SER A 555 29.09 -10.77 -21.75
CA SER A 555 28.27 -11.57 -22.67
C SER A 555 28.30 -10.98 -24.09
N ILE A 556 29.34 -11.31 -24.85
CA ILE A 556 29.48 -10.91 -26.26
C ILE A 556 28.34 -11.49 -27.12
N VAL A 557 27.80 -12.64 -26.71
CA VAL A 557 26.73 -13.37 -27.41
C VAL A 557 25.45 -12.55 -27.44
N ASP A 558 25.08 -11.94 -26.31
CA ASP A 558 23.85 -11.16 -26.21
C ASP A 558 23.98 -9.83 -26.97
N ILE A 559 25.19 -9.26 -27.05
CA ILE A 559 25.46 -8.07 -27.86
C ILE A 559 25.20 -8.37 -29.35
N VAL A 560 25.79 -9.44 -29.87
CA VAL A 560 25.69 -9.78 -31.30
C VAL A 560 24.34 -10.41 -31.65
N GLY A 561 23.76 -11.18 -30.74
CA GLY A 561 22.53 -11.93 -30.96
C GLY A 561 21.24 -11.15 -30.70
N ASN A 562 21.21 -10.33 -29.65
CA ASN A 562 20.00 -9.62 -29.21
C ASN A 562 20.10 -8.11 -29.45
N PHE A 563 21.19 -7.46 -29.04
CA PHE A 563 21.28 -6.00 -29.07
C PHE A 563 21.39 -5.43 -30.49
N ILE A 564 22.36 -5.88 -31.29
CA ILE A 564 22.58 -5.31 -32.63
C ILE A 564 21.35 -5.49 -33.54
N PRO A 565 20.75 -6.70 -33.65
CA PRO A 565 19.60 -6.89 -34.53
C PRO A 565 18.38 -6.11 -34.03
N GLY A 566 18.16 -6.07 -32.71
CA GLY A 566 17.07 -5.30 -32.12
C GLY A 566 17.23 -3.80 -32.31
N LEU A 567 18.45 -3.26 -32.21
CA LEU A 567 18.75 -1.86 -32.47
C LEU A 567 18.47 -1.51 -33.92
N LEU A 568 19.00 -2.30 -34.87
CA LEU A 568 18.81 -2.06 -36.30
C LEU A 568 17.34 -2.13 -36.69
N PHE A 569 16.59 -3.07 -36.12
CA PHE A 569 15.15 -3.18 -36.34
C PHE A 569 14.39 -1.94 -35.83
N MET A 570 14.65 -1.51 -34.58
CA MET A 570 13.97 -0.34 -33.99
C MET A 570 14.35 0.96 -34.71
N GLN A 571 15.64 1.17 -34.98
CA GLN A 571 16.17 2.35 -35.65
C GLN A 571 15.72 2.45 -37.11
N GLY A 572 15.68 1.32 -37.81
CA GLY A 572 15.30 1.28 -39.22
C GLY A 572 13.84 1.66 -39.47
N ILE A 573 12.95 1.40 -38.50
CA ILE A 573 11.52 1.71 -38.61
C ILE A 573 11.18 3.03 -37.91
N PHE A 574 11.38 3.07 -36.59
CA PHE A 574 10.94 4.19 -35.75
C PHE A 574 11.95 5.33 -35.72
N GLY A 575 13.25 5.02 -35.76
CA GLY A 575 14.28 6.05 -35.93
C GLY A 575 14.11 6.79 -37.25
N TYR A 576 13.81 6.07 -38.33
CA TYR A 576 13.47 6.69 -39.62
C TYR A 576 12.22 7.56 -39.54
N LEU A 577 11.15 7.10 -38.89
CA LEU A 577 9.94 7.89 -38.67
C LEU A 577 10.24 9.21 -37.93
N SER A 578 11.03 9.14 -36.86
CA SER A 578 11.44 10.32 -36.08
C SER A 578 12.28 11.29 -36.89
N LEU A 579 13.22 10.79 -37.71
CA LEU A 579 14.00 11.62 -38.62
C LEU A 579 13.13 12.33 -39.66
N VAL A 580 12.13 11.64 -40.23
CA VAL A 580 11.21 12.26 -41.20
C VAL A 580 10.33 13.32 -40.55
N ILE A 581 9.90 13.15 -39.29
CA ILE A 581 9.15 14.19 -38.55
C ILE A 581 10.01 15.46 -38.44
N VAL A 582 11.24 15.34 -37.98
CA VAL A 582 12.16 16.48 -37.81
C VAL A 582 12.48 17.11 -39.16
N TYR A 583 12.77 16.30 -40.18
CA TYR A 583 13.04 16.78 -41.52
C TYR A 583 11.85 17.57 -42.09
N LYS A 584 10.62 17.07 -41.92
CA LYS A 584 9.41 17.77 -42.36
C LYS A 584 9.28 19.15 -41.72
N TRP A 585 9.69 19.31 -40.47
CA TRP A 585 9.68 20.61 -39.77
C TRP A 585 10.75 21.59 -40.26
N THR A 586 11.86 21.10 -40.80
CA THR A 586 12.95 21.96 -41.29
C THR A 586 12.78 22.48 -42.73
N VAL A 587 11.83 21.93 -43.48
CA VAL A 587 11.62 22.28 -44.91
C VAL A 587 10.44 23.22 -45.08
N ASN A 588 10.65 24.34 -45.77
CA ASN A 588 9.59 25.29 -46.14
C ASN A 588 8.80 24.77 -47.35
N TRP A 589 7.64 24.16 -47.09
CA TRP A 589 6.78 23.60 -48.14
C TRP A 589 6.00 24.67 -48.93
N ALA A 590 5.80 25.87 -48.38
CA ALA A 590 5.07 26.95 -49.05
C ALA A 590 5.84 27.58 -50.23
N GLU A 591 7.17 27.60 -50.16
CA GLU A 591 8.06 28.10 -51.21
C GLU A 591 8.53 26.99 -52.17
N SER A 592 8.32 25.73 -51.78
CA SER A 592 8.67 24.55 -52.56
C SER A 592 7.64 24.25 -53.65
N LYS A 593 8.08 23.63 -54.75
CA LYS A 593 7.18 23.14 -55.83
C LYS A 593 6.43 21.85 -55.46
N TYR A 594 6.74 21.24 -54.32
CA TYR A 594 6.21 19.94 -53.89
C TYR A 594 5.12 20.11 -52.83
N GLN A 595 4.07 19.30 -52.90
CA GLN A 595 3.03 19.23 -51.86
C GLN A 595 3.60 18.56 -50.60
N PRO A 596 3.14 18.96 -49.39
CA PRO A 596 3.66 18.42 -48.14
C PRO A 596 3.14 17.00 -47.88
N PRO A 597 3.99 15.96 -47.91
CA PRO A 597 3.55 14.57 -47.82
C PRO A 597 3.04 14.18 -46.42
N GLY A 598 2.14 13.20 -46.40
CA GLY A 598 1.58 12.60 -45.19
C GLY A 598 2.52 11.56 -44.58
N ILE A 599 2.98 11.79 -43.34
CA ILE A 599 3.92 10.89 -42.63
C ILE A 599 3.30 9.51 -42.39
N LEU A 600 2.01 9.46 -42.00
CA LEU A 600 1.32 8.21 -41.72
C LEU A 600 1.09 7.38 -42.98
N ASN A 601 0.68 8.02 -44.09
CA ASN A 601 0.51 7.33 -45.37
C ASN A 601 1.83 6.76 -45.87
N MET A 602 2.92 7.53 -45.73
CA MET A 602 4.27 7.08 -46.07
C MET A 602 4.74 5.89 -45.21
N LEU A 603 4.40 5.84 -43.92
CA LEU A 603 4.71 4.70 -43.06
C LEU A 603 3.92 3.45 -43.47
N ILE A 604 2.65 3.59 -43.84
CA ILE A 604 1.82 2.46 -44.31
C ILE A 604 2.36 1.94 -45.65
N SER A 605 2.61 2.85 -46.61
CA SER A 605 3.10 2.46 -47.95
C SER A 605 4.50 1.85 -47.90
N MET A 606 5.33 2.23 -46.92
CA MET A 606 6.65 1.63 -46.68
C MET A 606 6.57 0.11 -46.46
N PHE A 607 5.55 -0.39 -45.77
CA PHE A 607 5.38 -1.82 -45.50
C PHE A 607 4.46 -2.53 -46.50
N LEU A 608 3.38 -1.88 -46.96
CA LEU A 608 2.36 -2.50 -47.80
C LEU A 608 2.69 -2.47 -49.31
N SER A 609 3.41 -1.43 -49.76
CA SER A 609 3.79 -1.25 -51.17
C SER A 609 5.21 -0.66 -51.28
N PRO A 610 6.26 -1.42 -50.92
CA PRO A 610 7.62 -0.92 -50.87
C PRO A 610 8.09 -0.42 -52.24
N GLY A 611 8.59 0.81 -52.27
CA GLY A 611 9.15 1.45 -53.48
C GLY A 611 8.20 2.39 -54.24
N ASN A 612 6.90 2.40 -53.92
CA ASN A 612 5.97 3.38 -54.48
C ASN A 612 5.84 4.60 -53.56
N VAL A 613 6.43 5.73 -53.96
CA VAL A 613 6.37 7.00 -53.23
C VAL A 613 5.63 8.01 -54.09
N GLU A 614 4.38 8.30 -53.75
CA GLU A 614 3.55 9.29 -54.47
C GLU A 614 4.17 10.70 -54.39
N GLU A 615 4.67 11.08 -53.21
CA GLU A 615 5.29 12.39 -52.93
C GLU A 615 6.59 12.20 -52.13
N PRO A 616 7.77 12.44 -52.72
CA PRO A 616 9.04 12.24 -52.03
C PRO A 616 9.37 13.41 -51.09
N PHE A 617 9.79 13.08 -49.86
CA PHE A 617 10.34 14.02 -48.89
C PHE A 617 11.73 14.53 -49.33
N TYR A 618 12.56 13.63 -49.86
CA TYR A 618 13.92 13.94 -50.30
C TYR A 618 14.30 13.08 -51.53
N PRO A 619 15.28 13.52 -52.34
CA PRO A 619 15.73 12.75 -53.51
C PRO A 619 16.29 11.37 -53.10
N GLY A 620 15.80 10.29 -53.71
CA GLY A 620 16.27 8.93 -53.41
C GLY A 620 15.56 8.23 -52.23
N GLN A 621 14.41 8.75 -51.77
CA GLN A 621 13.64 8.13 -50.68
C GLN A 621 13.23 6.68 -50.97
N ALA A 622 12.80 6.35 -52.20
CA ALA A 622 12.31 5.03 -52.54
C ALA A 622 13.38 3.94 -52.35
N THR A 623 14.63 4.23 -52.74
CA THR A 623 15.75 3.31 -52.54
C THR A 623 16.05 3.12 -51.05
N ILE A 624 16.11 4.20 -50.26
CA ILE A 624 16.39 4.10 -48.82
C ILE A 624 15.30 3.30 -48.09
N GLN A 625 14.02 3.53 -48.40
CA GLN A 625 12.92 2.78 -47.77
C GLN A 625 13.02 1.28 -48.03
N ILE A 626 13.34 0.87 -49.26
CA ILE A 626 13.54 -0.54 -49.59
C ILE A 626 14.70 -1.13 -48.78
N TRP A 627 15.84 -0.43 -48.71
CA TRP A 627 16.99 -0.88 -47.91
C TRP A 627 16.65 -1.05 -46.43
N LEU A 628 15.92 -0.10 -45.83
CA LEU A 628 15.51 -0.17 -44.43
C LEU A 628 14.57 -1.35 -44.15
N VAL A 629 13.59 -1.61 -45.02
CA VAL A 629 12.68 -2.76 -44.88
C VAL A 629 13.44 -4.08 -45.03
N VAL A 630 14.37 -4.18 -45.98
CA VAL A 630 15.21 -5.37 -46.17
C VAL A 630 16.08 -5.63 -44.94
N ILE A 631 16.72 -4.60 -44.38
CA ILE A 631 17.50 -4.71 -43.15
C ILE A 631 16.62 -5.19 -42.00
N ALA A 632 15.45 -4.59 -41.80
CA ALA A 632 14.51 -4.98 -40.74
C ALA A 632 14.07 -6.44 -40.89
N LEU A 633 13.82 -6.92 -42.11
CA LEU A 633 13.42 -8.30 -42.38
C LEU A 633 14.57 -9.29 -42.08
N ILE A 634 15.81 -8.95 -42.46
CA ILE A 634 17.01 -9.77 -42.15
C ILE A 634 17.27 -9.85 -40.63
N CYS A 635 16.94 -8.79 -39.88
CA CYS A 635 17.13 -8.77 -38.43
C CYS A 635 16.27 -9.81 -37.70
N VAL A 636 15.09 -10.18 -38.23
CA VAL A 636 14.19 -11.15 -37.56
C VAL A 636 14.79 -12.56 -37.50
N PRO A 637 15.25 -13.18 -38.62
CA PRO A 637 15.98 -14.44 -38.56
C PRO A 637 17.30 -14.33 -37.78
N TRP A 638 17.98 -13.19 -37.83
CA TRP A 638 19.21 -12.97 -37.08
C TRP A 638 18.95 -13.09 -35.57
N LEU A 639 17.95 -12.36 -35.04
CA LEU A 639 17.60 -12.37 -33.62
C LEU A 639 17.15 -13.76 -33.15
N LEU A 640 16.48 -14.53 -34.01
CA LEU A 640 15.97 -15.86 -33.67
C LEU A 640 17.07 -16.94 -33.61
N PHE A 641 17.98 -16.96 -34.58
CA PHE A 641 18.89 -18.11 -34.76
C PHE A 641 20.28 -17.93 -34.13
N VAL A 642 20.80 -16.71 -34.02
CA VAL A 642 22.22 -16.53 -33.67
C VAL A 642 22.54 -16.96 -32.25
N LYS A 643 21.73 -16.57 -31.26
CA LYS A 643 21.97 -16.93 -29.85
C LYS A 643 21.85 -18.46 -29.59
N PRO A 644 20.77 -19.15 -29.99
CA PRO A 644 20.64 -20.59 -29.74
C PRO A 644 21.69 -21.43 -30.49
N LEU A 645 22.02 -21.08 -31.74
CA LEU A 645 23.01 -21.84 -32.50
C LEU A 645 24.43 -21.64 -31.97
N TRP A 646 24.73 -20.46 -31.45
CA TRP A 646 26.03 -20.18 -30.82
C TRP A 646 26.18 -20.95 -29.51
N LEU A 647 25.15 -20.91 -28.64
CA LEU A 647 25.14 -21.67 -27.38
C LEU A 647 25.20 -23.18 -27.62
N LYS A 648 24.45 -23.70 -28.60
CA LYS A 648 24.56 -25.12 -28.99
C LYS A 648 25.98 -25.50 -29.39
N ARG A 649 26.65 -24.65 -30.17
CA ARG A 649 28.02 -24.91 -30.61
C ARG A 649 29.01 -24.86 -29.44
N GLN A 650 28.76 -24.04 -28.43
CA GLN A 650 29.54 -24.02 -27.19
C GLN A 650 29.31 -25.29 -26.38
N LEU A 651 28.06 -25.67 -26.13
CA LEU A 651 27.69 -26.92 -25.43
C LEU A 651 28.28 -28.15 -26.14
N ASP A 652 28.18 -28.23 -27.46
CA ASP A 652 28.77 -29.33 -28.25
C ASP A 652 30.31 -29.36 -28.15
N ARG A 653 30.96 -28.21 -27.92
CA ARG A 653 32.41 -28.10 -27.78
C ARG A 653 32.86 -28.46 -26.36
N GLU A 654 32.13 -28.02 -25.35
CA GLU A 654 32.34 -28.37 -23.94
C GLU A 654 32.07 -29.86 -23.72
N ALA A 655 31.00 -30.42 -24.29
CA ALA A 655 30.72 -31.85 -24.27
C ALA A 655 31.85 -32.67 -24.95
N LYS A 656 32.41 -32.19 -26.06
CA LYS A 656 33.58 -32.82 -26.69
C LYS A 656 34.85 -32.70 -25.86
N GLN A 657 35.05 -31.59 -25.15
CA GLN A 657 36.18 -31.43 -24.24
C GLN A 657 36.04 -32.33 -23.00
N HIS A 658 34.87 -32.40 -22.38
CA HIS A 658 34.57 -33.34 -21.29
C HIS A 658 34.73 -34.79 -21.74
N ALA A 659 34.24 -35.16 -22.94
CA ALA A 659 34.46 -36.49 -23.50
C ALA A 659 35.95 -36.79 -23.75
N GLN A 660 36.77 -35.77 -24.04
CA GLN A 660 38.21 -35.91 -24.25
C GLN A 660 39.01 -35.99 -22.94
N TYR A 661 38.58 -35.29 -21.87
CA TYR A 661 39.14 -35.43 -20.52
C TYR A 661 38.78 -36.79 -19.90
N SER A 662 37.55 -37.28 -20.11
CA SER A 662 37.13 -38.62 -19.66
C SER A 662 37.75 -39.77 -20.47
N ALA A 663 38.40 -39.48 -21.61
CA ALA A 663 39.04 -40.47 -22.47
C ALA A 663 40.57 -40.58 -22.31
N LEU A 664 41.16 -39.91 -21.31
CA LEU A 664 42.55 -40.17 -20.92
C LEU A 664 42.63 -41.57 -20.28
N PRO A 665 43.39 -42.53 -20.85
CA PRO A 665 43.65 -43.81 -20.19
C PRO A 665 44.50 -43.54 -18.95
N ASN A 666 44.02 -43.99 -17.80
CA ASN A 666 44.76 -43.97 -16.55
C ASN A 666 45.85 -45.06 -16.64
N ASP A 667 47.05 -44.70 -17.10
CA ASP A 667 48.20 -45.60 -17.16
C ASP A 667 49.09 -45.43 -15.92
N GLU A 668 49.28 -46.57 -15.25
CA GLU A 668 50.33 -46.97 -14.29
C GLU A 668 50.12 -46.79 -12.77
N GLU A 669 49.95 -47.98 -12.17
CA GLU A 669 50.10 -48.46 -10.80
C GLU A 669 51.07 -47.71 -9.85
N ALA A 670 50.62 -47.44 -8.61
CA ALA A 670 51.16 -48.02 -7.36
C ALA A 670 50.92 -47.12 -6.13
N GLY A 671 50.41 -47.71 -5.05
CA GLY A 671 50.54 -47.18 -3.68
C GLY A 671 49.23 -46.66 -3.08
N GLY A 672 48.60 -47.47 -2.24
CA GLY A 672 47.39 -47.09 -1.52
C GLY A 672 47.63 -46.14 -0.36
N SER A 673 46.61 -45.31 -0.09
CA SER A 673 46.24 -44.87 1.25
C SER A 673 44.86 -44.22 1.18
N ASN A 674 43.96 -44.66 2.06
CA ASN A 674 42.65 -44.09 2.34
C ASN A 674 42.66 -42.56 2.30
N ASP A 675 41.77 -41.98 1.50
CA ASP A 675 41.13 -40.73 1.92
C ASP A 675 39.61 -40.82 1.67
N SER A 676 38.90 -40.33 2.67
CA SER A 676 37.49 -40.52 2.94
C SER A 676 36.58 -39.94 1.87
N THR A 677 35.53 -40.72 1.58
CA THR A 677 34.22 -40.29 1.09
C THR A 677 33.79 -38.96 1.75
N TYR A 678 33.91 -37.86 1.01
CA TYR A 678 33.00 -36.73 1.15
C TYR A 678 32.00 -36.84 0.01
N ASN A 679 30.80 -37.31 0.35
CA ASN A 679 29.61 -37.11 -0.46
C ASN A 679 29.33 -35.60 -0.47
N ASP A 680 29.72 -34.90 -1.53
CA ASP A 680 29.04 -33.67 -1.93
C ASP A 680 27.69 -34.06 -2.55
N GLU A 681 26.78 -34.51 -1.68
CA GLU A 681 25.34 -34.44 -1.91
C GLU A 681 24.85 -33.11 -1.33
N ASP A 682 25.16 -32.02 -2.01
CA ASP A 682 24.41 -30.77 -1.83
C ASP A 682 23.76 -30.42 -3.19
N GLU A 683 22.83 -31.28 -3.58
CA GLU A 683 21.77 -30.93 -4.53
C GLU A 683 20.88 -29.86 -3.86
N GLY A 684 21.06 -28.62 -4.31
CA GLY A 684 20.33 -27.48 -3.80
C GLY A 684 20.37 -26.25 -4.70
N GLU A 685 20.75 -26.41 -5.97
CA GLU A 685 20.33 -25.55 -7.08
C GLU A 685 20.12 -26.50 -8.26
N GLU A 686 18.87 -26.69 -8.67
CA GLU A 686 18.54 -27.33 -9.94
C GLU A 686 19.21 -26.51 -11.05
N HIS A 687 20.45 -26.88 -11.41
CA HIS A 687 20.88 -26.69 -12.78
C HIS A 687 20.04 -27.65 -13.62
N GLU A 688 18.79 -27.24 -13.91
CA GLU A 688 18.13 -27.71 -15.11
C GLU A 688 19.14 -27.46 -16.23
N GLU A 689 19.78 -28.52 -16.72
CA GLU A 689 20.47 -28.47 -18.00
C GLU A 689 19.40 -28.04 -19.01
N HIS A 690 19.27 -26.73 -19.25
CA HIS A 690 18.26 -26.21 -20.14
C HIS A 690 18.41 -26.94 -21.46
N SER A 691 17.41 -27.74 -21.80
CA SER A 691 17.41 -28.47 -23.05
C SER A 691 17.59 -27.45 -24.15
N PHE A 692 18.35 -27.78 -25.20
CA PHE A 692 18.47 -26.92 -26.37
C PHE A 692 17.08 -26.49 -26.90
N GLY A 693 16.06 -27.34 -26.70
CA GLY A 693 14.66 -27.03 -26.98
C GLY A 693 14.14 -25.82 -26.18
N ASP A 694 14.43 -25.73 -24.88
CA ASP A 694 13.94 -24.66 -24.00
C ASP A 694 14.59 -23.32 -24.36
N ILE A 695 15.89 -23.31 -24.63
CA ILE A 695 16.61 -22.12 -25.10
C ILE A 695 16.02 -21.62 -26.43
N MET A 696 15.71 -22.54 -27.35
CA MET A 696 15.12 -22.19 -28.63
C MET A 696 13.69 -21.68 -28.50
N ILE A 697 12.85 -22.29 -27.65
CA ILE A 697 11.49 -21.83 -27.39
C ILE A 697 11.51 -20.44 -26.74
N HIS A 698 12.33 -20.25 -25.71
CA HIS A 698 12.48 -18.96 -25.03
C HIS A 698 12.93 -17.86 -26.01
N GLN A 699 13.90 -18.16 -26.87
CA GLN A 699 14.36 -17.19 -27.87
C GLN A 699 13.29 -16.87 -28.93
N VAL A 700 12.50 -17.84 -29.35
CA VAL A 700 11.37 -17.60 -30.30
C VAL A 700 10.35 -16.67 -29.67
N ILE A 701 9.97 -16.90 -28.41
CA ILE A 701 9.05 -16.03 -27.67
C ILE A 701 9.63 -14.63 -27.56
N HIS A 702 10.87 -14.49 -27.10
CA HIS A 702 11.56 -13.20 -26.99
C HIS A 702 11.62 -12.45 -28.33
N THR A 703 11.86 -13.14 -29.44
CA THR A 703 11.90 -12.51 -30.78
C THR A 703 10.55 -11.95 -31.20
N ILE A 704 9.48 -12.75 -31.06
CA ILE A 704 8.12 -12.35 -31.45
C ILE A 704 7.65 -11.21 -30.56
N GLU A 705 7.87 -11.33 -29.25
CA GLU A 705 7.53 -10.32 -28.27
C GLU A 705 8.25 -9.01 -28.55
N PHE A 706 9.58 -9.03 -28.77
CA PHE A 706 10.36 -7.83 -29.04
C PHE A 706 9.86 -7.08 -30.29
N CYS A 707 9.62 -7.79 -31.40
CA CYS A 707 9.16 -7.18 -32.64
C CYS A 707 7.77 -6.55 -32.51
N LEU A 708 6.82 -7.25 -31.89
CA LEU A 708 5.46 -6.73 -31.67
C LEU A 708 5.45 -5.57 -30.67
N ASN A 709 6.26 -5.67 -29.60
CA ASN A 709 6.36 -4.65 -28.57
C ASN A 709 6.98 -3.35 -29.11
N CYS A 710 7.90 -3.39 -30.08
CA CYS A 710 8.41 -2.17 -30.70
C CYS A 710 7.30 -1.31 -31.35
N VAL A 711 6.33 -1.95 -32.01
CA VAL A 711 5.17 -1.25 -32.60
C VAL A 711 4.19 -0.81 -31.52
N SER A 712 3.83 -1.72 -30.62
CA SER A 712 2.89 -1.47 -29.53
C SER A 712 3.36 -0.35 -28.61
N HIS A 713 4.61 -0.38 -28.17
CA HIS A 713 5.20 0.59 -27.24
C HIS A 713 5.28 1.98 -27.88
N THR A 714 5.70 2.07 -29.16
CA THR A 714 5.74 3.37 -29.85
C THR A 714 4.34 4.00 -29.95
N ALA A 715 3.32 3.21 -30.30
CA ALA A 715 1.94 3.69 -30.34
C ALA A 715 1.42 4.07 -28.94
N SER A 716 1.86 3.35 -27.90
CA SER A 716 1.51 3.60 -26.49
C SER A 716 1.89 5.01 -26.01
N TYR A 717 2.97 5.60 -26.56
CA TYR A 717 3.38 6.97 -26.23
C TYR A 717 2.40 8.05 -26.70
N LEU A 718 1.44 7.73 -27.58
CA LEU A 718 0.34 8.65 -27.95
C LEU A 718 -0.49 9.08 -26.73
N ARG A 719 -0.42 8.35 -25.60
CA ARG A 719 -1.01 8.78 -24.33
C ARG A 719 -0.50 10.14 -23.85
N LEU A 720 0.79 10.45 -24.04
CA LEU A 720 1.36 11.76 -23.69
C LEU A 720 0.56 12.90 -24.34
N TRP A 721 0.23 12.72 -25.62
CA TRP A 721 -0.58 13.65 -26.39
C TRP A 721 -2.04 13.66 -25.92
N ALA A 722 -2.68 12.49 -25.83
CA ALA A 722 -4.11 12.38 -25.49
C ALA A 722 -4.44 13.03 -24.14
N LEU A 723 -3.63 12.76 -23.10
CA LEU A 723 -3.84 13.34 -21.78
C LEU A 723 -3.53 14.84 -21.76
N SER A 724 -2.47 15.29 -22.44
CA SER A 724 -2.13 16.71 -22.54
C SER A 724 -3.21 17.53 -23.26
N LEU A 725 -3.88 16.94 -24.25
CA LEU A 725 -5.00 17.57 -24.93
C LEU A 725 -6.26 17.59 -24.05
N ALA A 726 -6.58 16.47 -23.40
CA ALA A 726 -7.72 16.39 -22.48
C ALA A 726 -7.60 17.40 -21.34
N HIS A 727 -6.44 17.49 -20.70
CA HIS A 727 -6.17 18.42 -19.61
C HIS A 727 -6.38 19.89 -20.04
N ALA A 728 -5.78 20.30 -21.16
CA ALA A 728 -5.92 21.66 -21.68
C ALA A 728 -7.37 22.00 -22.05
N GLN A 729 -8.10 21.03 -22.65
CA GLN A 729 -9.49 21.22 -23.03
C GLN A 729 -10.41 21.31 -21.81
N LEU A 730 -10.21 20.46 -20.80
CA LEU A 730 -11.00 20.48 -19.57
C LEU A 730 -10.74 21.75 -18.76
N SER A 731 -9.50 22.24 -18.71
CA SER A 731 -9.15 23.55 -18.13
C SER A 731 -9.90 24.69 -18.83
N THR A 732 -9.92 24.70 -20.17
CA THR A 732 -10.64 25.71 -20.97
C THR A 732 -12.16 25.67 -20.75
N VAL A 733 -12.76 24.47 -20.68
CA VAL A 733 -14.19 24.30 -20.40
C VAL A 733 -14.52 24.77 -18.98
N LEU A 734 -13.68 24.42 -18.00
CA LEU A 734 -13.88 24.84 -16.61
C LEU A 734 -13.83 26.37 -16.48
N TRP A 735 -12.87 27.03 -17.13
CA TRP A 735 -12.76 28.50 -17.17
C TRP A 735 -14.01 29.14 -17.79
N SER A 736 -14.41 28.70 -18.98
CA SER A 736 -15.55 29.27 -19.71
C SER A 736 -16.89 29.04 -19.00
N MET A 737 -17.07 27.91 -18.31
CA MET A 737 -18.32 27.62 -17.60
C MET A 737 -18.46 28.33 -16.25
N THR A 738 -17.36 28.72 -15.60
CA THR A 738 -17.35 29.28 -14.23
C THR A 738 -16.99 30.77 -14.23
N ILE A 739 -15.70 31.10 -14.19
CA ILE A 739 -15.18 32.46 -14.00
C ILE A 739 -15.56 33.38 -15.17
N SER A 740 -15.63 32.87 -16.40
CA SER A 740 -16.03 33.68 -17.56
C SER A 740 -17.46 34.22 -17.45
N LYS A 741 -18.38 33.50 -16.78
CA LYS A 741 -19.76 33.96 -16.55
C LYS A 741 -19.86 35.01 -15.44
N ALA A 742 -18.85 35.08 -14.56
CA ALA A 742 -18.82 36.01 -13.45
C ALA A 742 -18.58 37.46 -13.89
N PHE A 743 -18.00 37.69 -15.08
CA PHE A 743 -17.67 39.03 -15.58
C PHE A 743 -18.86 39.79 -16.22
N GLY A 744 -20.05 39.20 -16.26
CA GLY A 744 -21.24 39.83 -16.86
C GLY A 744 -21.96 40.88 -16.00
N PRO A 745 -22.36 40.58 -14.74
CA PRO A 745 -23.14 41.51 -13.93
C PRO A 745 -22.27 42.60 -13.28
N THR A 746 -22.62 43.87 -13.50
CA THR A 746 -21.98 45.02 -12.83
C THR A 746 -22.68 45.35 -11.50
N GLY A 747 -21.91 45.75 -10.46
CA GLY A 747 -22.43 46.18 -9.15
C GLY A 747 -21.99 45.31 -7.96
N VAL A 748 -22.50 45.60 -6.75
CA VAL A 748 -22.18 44.86 -5.50
C VAL A 748 -22.54 43.37 -5.61
N PHE A 749 -23.64 43.05 -6.29
CA PHE A 749 -24.02 41.69 -6.61
C PHE A 749 -23.00 40.97 -7.52
N GLY A 750 -22.39 41.70 -8.46
CA GLY A 750 -21.31 41.19 -9.30
C GLY A 750 -20.06 40.85 -8.51
N VAL A 751 -19.68 41.67 -7.52
CA VAL A 751 -18.53 41.38 -6.63
C VAL A 751 -18.76 40.09 -5.84
N ILE A 752 -19.94 39.92 -5.24
CA ILE A 752 -20.29 38.70 -4.49
C ILE A 752 -20.31 37.47 -5.42
N ALA A 753 -20.89 37.61 -6.62
CA ALA A 753 -20.92 36.54 -7.62
C ALA A 753 -19.51 36.13 -8.08
N VAL A 754 -18.60 37.08 -8.28
CA VAL A 754 -17.19 36.80 -8.64
C VAL A 754 -16.48 36.05 -7.53
N VAL A 755 -16.62 36.46 -6.25
CA VAL A 755 -15.98 35.75 -5.13
C VAL A 755 -16.49 34.31 -5.02
N PHE A 756 -17.80 34.11 -5.11
CA PHE A 756 -18.40 32.76 -5.04
C PHE A 756 -17.98 31.88 -6.23
N LEU A 757 -18.08 32.39 -7.46
CA LEU A 757 -17.69 31.64 -8.66
C LEU A 757 -16.19 31.37 -8.73
N PHE A 758 -15.36 32.27 -8.22
CA PHE A 758 -13.92 32.05 -8.08
C PHE A 758 -13.62 30.95 -7.06
N ALA A 759 -14.27 30.96 -5.88
CA ALA A 759 -14.10 29.91 -4.89
C ALA A 759 -14.52 28.54 -5.44
N MET A 760 -15.64 28.50 -6.18
CA MET A 760 -16.10 27.30 -6.87
C MET A 760 -15.11 26.84 -7.94
N TRP A 761 -14.65 27.75 -8.82
CA TRP A 761 -13.65 27.45 -9.84
C TRP A 761 -12.37 26.90 -9.22
N PHE A 762 -11.81 27.59 -8.22
CA PHE A 762 -10.56 27.18 -7.58
C PHE A 762 -10.68 25.81 -6.90
N THR A 763 -11.77 25.55 -6.19
CA THR A 763 -12.00 24.24 -5.54
C THR A 763 -12.12 23.13 -6.57
N LEU A 764 -12.86 23.34 -7.66
CA LEU A 764 -12.99 22.36 -8.75
C LEU A 764 -11.66 22.14 -9.47
N THR A 765 -10.89 23.21 -9.71
CA THR A 765 -9.54 23.14 -10.30
C THR A 765 -8.61 22.29 -9.44
N VAL A 766 -8.56 22.51 -8.13
CA VAL A 766 -7.70 21.74 -7.24
C VAL A 766 -8.13 20.27 -7.16
N CYS A 767 -9.43 20.00 -6.93
CA CYS A 767 -9.90 18.64 -6.74
C CYS A 767 -9.88 17.81 -8.03
N ILE A 768 -10.37 18.37 -9.14
CA ILE A 768 -10.52 17.63 -10.40
C ILE A 768 -9.24 17.70 -11.22
N LEU A 769 -8.76 18.90 -11.55
CA LEU A 769 -7.62 19.05 -12.46
C LEU A 769 -6.30 18.72 -11.76
N VAL A 770 -6.04 19.22 -10.54
CA VAL A 770 -4.74 18.96 -9.89
C VAL A 770 -4.66 17.56 -9.27
N VAL A 771 -5.66 17.14 -8.49
CA VAL A 771 -5.61 15.85 -7.77
C VAL A 771 -6.02 14.69 -8.68
N MET A 772 -7.22 14.71 -9.27
CA MET A 772 -7.72 13.56 -10.04
C MET A 772 -6.98 13.35 -11.37
N GLU A 773 -6.80 14.41 -12.16
CA GLU A 773 -6.03 14.27 -13.42
C GLU A 773 -4.53 14.17 -13.17
N GLY A 774 -3.98 14.86 -12.16
CA GLY A 774 -2.58 14.73 -11.78
C GLY A 774 -2.23 13.29 -11.38
N THR A 775 -3.07 12.63 -10.58
CA THR A 775 -2.85 11.20 -10.24
C THR A 775 -2.97 10.29 -11.46
N SER A 776 -3.93 10.54 -12.36
CA SER A 776 -4.05 9.80 -13.63
C SER A 776 -2.79 9.95 -14.50
N ALA A 777 -2.32 11.19 -14.72
CA ALA A 777 -1.10 11.46 -15.48
C ALA A 777 0.15 10.83 -14.83
N MET A 778 0.22 10.82 -13.50
CA MET A 778 1.30 10.17 -12.76
C MET A 778 1.33 8.66 -13.02
N LEU A 779 0.18 7.97 -12.96
CA LEU A 779 0.09 6.54 -13.23
C LEU A 779 0.40 6.19 -14.70
N HIS A 780 0.03 7.06 -15.64
CA HIS A 780 0.40 6.87 -17.04
C HIS A 780 1.90 7.09 -17.28
N SER A 781 2.53 8.06 -16.62
CA SER A 781 3.99 8.20 -16.62
C SER A 781 4.66 6.95 -16.03
N LEU A 782 4.12 6.42 -14.93
CA LEU A 782 4.64 5.22 -14.27
C LEU A 782 4.61 4.01 -15.20
N ARG A 783 3.47 3.82 -15.89
CA ARG A 783 3.31 2.76 -16.88
C ARG A 783 4.37 2.83 -17.97
N LEU A 784 4.63 4.03 -18.52
CA LEU A 784 5.66 4.24 -19.55
C LEU A 784 7.07 3.84 -19.08
N HIS A 785 7.33 3.89 -17.77
CA HIS A 785 8.60 3.42 -17.20
C HIS A 785 8.59 1.90 -17.02
N TRP A 786 7.58 1.34 -16.36
CA TRP A 786 7.52 -0.10 -16.08
C TRP A 786 7.42 -0.97 -17.33
N VAL A 787 6.56 -0.63 -18.28
CA VAL A 787 6.30 -1.48 -19.44
C VAL A 787 7.18 -1.06 -20.62
N GLU A 788 7.17 0.21 -21.01
CA GLU A 788 7.83 0.63 -22.24
C GLU A 788 9.35 0.85 -22.10
N SER A 789 9.84 1.21 -20.91
CA SER A 789 11.25 1.51 -20.64
C SER A 789 12.00 0.32 -20.03
N MET A 790 11.51 -0.24 -18.91
CA MET A 790 12.19 -1.31 -18.17
C MET A 790 12.23 -2.62 -18.96
N SER A 791 11.20 -2.97 -19.74
CA SER A 791 11.18 -4.18 -20.59
C SER A 791 12.35 -4.31 -21.60
N LYS A 792 13.13 -3.26 -21.79
CA LYS A 792 14.25 -3.22 -22.73
C LYS A 792 15.62 -3.56 -22.13
N TYR A 793 15.78 -3.43 -20.82
CA TYR A 793 17.08 -3.65 -20.15
C TYR A 793 16.98 -4.31 -18.78
N PHE A 794 15.81 -4.29 -18.16
CA PHE A 794 15.56 -4.87 -16.85
C PHE A 794 15.17 -6.34 -17.01
N GLU A 795 16.07 -7.24 -16.61
CA GLU A 795 15.82 -8.69 -16.58
C GLU A 795 15.04 -9.08 -15.31
N GLY A 796 15.27 -8.38 -14.19
CA GLY A 796 14.60 -8.61 -12.91
C GLY A 796 15.02 -9.90 -12.20
N GLY A 797 14.23 -10.34 -11.22
CA GLY A 797 14.42 -11.62 -10.52
C GLY A 797 15.46 -11.61 -9.40
N GLY A 798 15.95 -10.44 -8.96
CA GLY A 798 16.88 -10.33 -7.84
C GLY A 798 16.20 -10.52 -6.47
N VAL A 799 16.98 -10.83 -5.43
CA VAL A 799 16.49 -10.87 -4.05
C VAL A 799 16.76 -9.50 -3.40
N PRO A 800 15.76 -8.85 -2.75
CA PRO A 800 16.00 -7.59 -2.05
C PRO A 800 16.93 -7.78 -0.86
N TYR A 801 17.81 -6.80 -0.66
CA TYR A 801 18.65 -6.74 0.53
C TYR A 801 17.86 -6.20 1.71
N GLU A 802 17.52 -7.10 2.64
CA GLU A 802 16.85 -6.78 3.90
C GLU A 802 17.80 -7.08 5.06
N PRO A 803 18.59 -6.09 5.52
CA PRO A 803 19.49 -6.29 6.63
C PRO A 803 18.72 -6.54 7.93
N PHE A 804 19.34 -7.32 8.82
CA PHE A 804 18.87 -7.50 10.18
C PHE A 804 19.14 -6.23 10.99
N GLY A 805 18.07 -5.50 11.32
CA GLY A 805 18.12 -4.28 12.10
C GLY A 805 16.92 -4.11 13.03
N PHE A 806 17.02 -3.14 13.96
CA PHE A 806 15.96 -2.84 14.94
C PHE A 806 15.03 -1.68 14.56
N LYS A 807 15.14 -1.14 13.35
CA LYS A 807 14.33 0.00 12.89
C LYS A 807 12.91 -0.46 12.52
N GLY A 808 11.90 0.35 12.86
CA GLY A 808 10.51 0.16 12.43
C GLY A 808 9.75 -1.00 13.10
N LEU A 809 10.31 -1.62 14.15
CA LEU A 809 9.68 -2.77 14.83
C LEU A 809 8.32 -2.45 15.48
N LEU A 810 8.08 -1.19 15.79
CA LEU A 810 6.89 -0.71 16.49
C LEU A 810 5.93 0.08 15.60
N ASP A 811 6.30 0.36 14.34
CA ASP A 811 5.52 1.24 13.45
C ASP A 811 4.17 0.63 13.06
N SER A 812 4.08 -0.71 13.01
CA SER A 812 2.82 -1.42 12.74
C SER A 812 1.92 -1.53 13.97
N VAL A 813 2.49 -1.36 15.16
CA VAL A 813 1.77 -1.49 16.41
C VAL A 813 1.25 -0.12 16.84
N PHE A 814 2.10 0.90 16.88
CA PHE A 814 1.82 2.12 17.64
C PHE A 814 1.08 3.21 16.91
#